data_AF-A0A7L4H2X8-F1
#
_entry.id   AF-A0A7L4H2X8-F1
#
_cell.length_a   1.000
_cell.length_b   1.000
_cell.length_c   1.000
_cell.angle_alpha   90.00
_cell.angle_beta   90.00
_cell.angle_gamma   90.00
#
_symmetry.space_group_name_H-M   'P 1'
#
loop_
_entity.id
_entity.type
_entity.pdbx_description
1 polymer ?
#
loop_
_entity_poly.entity_id
_entity_poly.type
_entity_poly.pdbx_seq_one_letter_code
_entity_poly.pdbx_strand_id
1 'polypeptide(L)'
;RYREMMHALKNVMMVVVESLINKFEEDRMCNKELDSKTKKERQSGYYSDNCSDSDSSLNQSYTFMSQEQLRLLVERLDPSQPKEVRHEAWQTLCFAPASDILSSESWPSLRNHLTMSLSDPDATFSEKILRFYAKTFSSSPFNVTREVYTSLAKHLELYFLSGEYSLRVSAGLDVSNTDINRLLKKVRLLNEYQKEAPSSWIRHPEKYMEEVVESTLSLLSVKHEPNHPASTDFLSPIYFLALLDIKAVWFKKWTHAYYSRSVLFRLLEKKYKSLINAAVQQCLDYFEFCKASFNKNSRVDDFSQQHYSDKQNFSYTGPELQYVYFVHSLCLLGRLLIYKQGQNLFPVQLKKKKDSVSITDLLVLFTHLIYYSPSYPKTVLAAHTDNYSPASLVMEILQVLCDQTGCASECLYMDAVIDALLHPVKSLLDGKEVYINCLATALIGVADILARIAAVEDGLSLLLYGEREKTANEDSSTAVHIIVQFTKKLLHDDISLLSGSEILPVVKGAFIFVCRQMYRTCEGLQVLIPYGLHESIGEAWKKTSLLSERVPTPVTGADSISSVSLESKNILLWEETLLDALLNFSATPKGLFLLQSTGAMNNCVNFMFRSLSKKLQTNEYEEFGDDRVIVTQMATTPTGAAALQSSGFIKTLVTELWALLECGKDDVRITKPQSTPVDPIDRSCQKVRNYVIFCIGKEKTVLFFTFVFLWQDIIDRLIILNSEAKIHSLFSYEQSHIFGLR
;
A
#
# COMPACT_ATOMS: atom_id res chain seq x y z
N ARG A 1 -23.29 3.85 -1.59
CA ARG A 1 -23.70 2.67 -2.39
C ARG A 1 -22.67 1.53 -2.42
N TYR A 2 -21.60 1.54 -3.23
CA TYR A 2 -20.67 0.39 -3.32
C TYR A 2 -20.08 -0.05 -1.97
N ARG A 3 -19.63 0.91 -1.14
CA ARG A 3 -19.10 0.63 0.21
C ARG A 3 -20.10 -0.11 1.10
N GLU A 4 -21.37 0.30 1.08
CA GLU A 4 -22.44 -0.33 1.87
C GLU A 4 -22.77 -1.73 1.35
N MET A 5 -22.79 -1.92 0.03
CA MET A 5 -22.99 -3.23 -0.61
C MET A 5 -21.85 -4.21 -0.28
N MET A 6 -20.62 -3.72 -0.24
CA MET A 6 -19.47 -4.51 0.22
C MET A 6 -19.56 -4.87 1.69
N HIS A 7 -20.01 -3.95 2.56
CA HIS A 7 -20.27 -4.29 3.96
C HIS A 7 -21.37 -5.35 4.09
N ALA A 8 -22.45 -5.26 3.29
CA ALA A 8 -23.51 -6.26 3.26
C ALA A 8 -23.00 -7.63 2.79
N LEU A 9 -22.26 -7.67 1.66
CA LEU A 9 -21.63 -8.90 1.16
C LEU A 9 -20.61 -9.47 2.15
N LYS A 10 -19.77 -8.62 2.75
CA LYS A 10 -18.80 -9.01 3.76
C LYS A 10 -19.51 -9.59 4.98
N ASN A 11 -20.60 -9.02 5.46
CA ASN A 11 -21.35 -9.57 6.59
C ASN A 11 -22.01 -10.91 6.24
N VAL A 12 -22.66 -11.02 5.07
CA VAL A 12 -23.27 -12.28 4.59
C VAL A 12 -22.22 -13.37 4.45
N MET A 13 -21.02 -13.03 3.99
CA MET A 13 -20.00 -14.00 3.64
C MET A 13 -18.99 -14.26 4.78
N MET A 14 -18.69 -13.30 5.67
CA MET A 14 -17.84 -13.43 6.87
C MET A 14 -18.37 -14.52 7.78
N VAL A 15 -19.69 -14.48 8.00
CA VAL A 15 -20.39 -15.51 8.75
C VAL A 15 -20.24 -16.88 8.10
N VAL A 16 -20.06 -17.02 6.77
CA VAL A 16 -20.00 -18.34 6.14
C VAL A 16 -18.77 -19.13 6.56
N VAL A 17 -17.55 -18.64 6.39
CA VAL A 17 -16.36 -19.47 6.65
C VAL A 17 -16.19 -19.72 8.16
N GLU A 18 -16.40 -18.69 8.98
CA GLU A 18 -16.37 -18.82 10.44
C GLU A 18 -17.52 -19.71 10.96
N SER A 19 -18.74 -19.62 10.42
CA SER A 19 -19.84 -20.54 10.76
C SER A 19 -19.60 -21.96 10.28
N LEU A 20 -19.01 -22.15 9.09
CA LEU A 20 -18.67 -23.49 8.60
C LEU A 20 -17.63 -24.18 9.51
N ILE A 21 -16.71 -23.41 10.10
CA ILE A 21 -15.69 -23.90 11.05
C ILE A 21 -16.28 -24.04 12.46
N ASN A 22 -16.95 -23.01 13.00
CA ASN A 22 -17.47 -22.99 14.38
C ASN A 22 -18.62 -23.97 14.59
N LYS A 23 -19.59 -24.07 13.65
CA LYS A 23 -20.67 -25.07 13.75
C LYS A 23 -20.14 -26.49 13.75
N PHE A 24 -19.00 -26.74 13.11
CA PHE A 24 -18.38 -28.05 13.13
C PHE A 24 -17.79 -28.40 14.50
N GLU A 25 -17.18 -27.42 15.19
CA GLU A 25 -16.73 -27.61 16.58
C GLU A 25 -17.90 -27.83 17.53
N GLU A 26 -18.99 -27.08 17.36
CA GLU A 26 -20.25 -27.24 18.09
C GLU A 26 -20.88 -28.63 17.86
N ASP A 27 -21.03 -29.06 16.61
CA ASP A 27 -21.56 -30.39 16.24
C ASP A 27 -20.68 -31.53 16.81
N ARG A 28 -19.35 -31.34 16.86
CA ARG A 28 -18.41 -32.30 17.47
C ARG A 28 -18.60 -32.39 18.98
N MET A 29 -18.82 -31.26 19.66
CA MET A 29 -19.06 -31.23 21.10
C MET A 29 -20.42 -31.86 21.44
N CYS A 30 -21.46 -31.57 20.65
CA CYS A 30 -22.80 -32.12 20.83
C CYS A 30 -22.84 -33.65 20.59
N ASN A 31 -22.14 -34.15 19.57
CA ASN A 31 -22.06 -35.59 19.31
C ASN A 31 -21.20 -36.34 20.33
N LYS A 32 -20.13 -35.72 20.85
CA LYS A 32 -19.39 -36.27 22.01
C LYS A 32 -20.26 -36.36 23.25
N GLU A 33 -21.12 -35.36 23.50
CA GLU A 33 -22.10 -35.40 24.59
C GLU A 33 -23.13 -36.50 24.38
N LEU A 34 -23.67 -36.67 23.17
CA LEU A 34 -24.59 -37.75 22.83
C LEU A 34 -23.93 -39.12 23.02
N ASP A 35 -22.74 -39.35 22.48
CA ASP A 35 -21.98 -40.61 22.67
C ASP A 35 -21.64 -40.87 24.14
N SER A 36 -21.35 -39.82 24.92
CA SER A 36 -21.13 -39.95 26.36
C SER A 36 -22.41 -40.35 27.11
N LYS A 37 -23.58 -39.89 26.65
CA LYS A 37 -24.89 -40.28 27.20
C LYS A 37 -25.24 -41.72 26.82
N THR A 38 -25.01 -42.14 25.58
CA THR A 38 -25.25 -43.54 25.14
C THR A 38 -24.29 -44.52 25.80
N LYS A 39 -23.04 -44.12 26.08
CA LYS A 39 -22.08 -44.91 26.87
C LYS A 39 -22.46 -45.00 28.35
N LYS A 40 -22.99 -43.92 28.94
CA LYS A 40 -23.51 -43.92 30.31
C LYS A 40 -24.77 -44.79 30.45
N GLU A 41 -25.64 -44.83 29.45
CA GLU A 41 -26.83 -45.70 29.46
C GLU A 41 -26.46 -47.19 29.36
N ARG A 42 -25.43 -47.55 28.57
CA ARG A 42 -24.92 -48.94 28.47
C ARG A 42 -24.11 -49.40 29.68
N GLN A 43 -23.65 -48.49 30.53
CA GLN A 43 -22.87 -48.81 31.75
C GLN A 43 -23.71 -48.88 33.03
N SER A 44 -25.04 -48.67 32.96
CA SER A 44 -25.92 -48.64 34.14
C SER A 44 -26.22 -50.00 34.81
N GLY A 45 -25.38 -51.02 34.58
CA GLY A 45 -25.66 -52.36 35.07
C GLY A 45 -24.44 -53.19 35.45
N TYR A 46 -23.41 -52.64 36.09
CA TYR A 46 -22.47 -53.41 36.92
C TYR A 46 -21.79 -52.48 37.94
N TYR A 47 -22.11 -52.67 39.22
CA TYR A 47 -21.37 -52.10 40.36
C TYR A 47 -20.19 -53.01 40.72
N SER A 48 -18.99 -52.44 40.81
CA SER A 48 -18.01 -52.74 41.87
C SER A 48 -16.84 -51.74 41.83
N ASP A 49 -16.50 -51.24 43.01
CA ASP A 49 -15.32 -50.45 43.39
C ASP A 49 -13.99 -50.95 42.80
N ASN A 50 -13.16 -50.04 42.30
CA ASN A 50 -11.94 -49.63 43.02
C ASN A 50 -11.16 -48.54 42.27
N CYS A 51 -10.55 -47.67 43.08
CA CYS A 51 -9.80 -46.47 42.76
C CYS A 51 -8.70 -46.65 41.71
N SER A 52 -8.65 -45.73 40.74
CA SER A 52 -7.41 -45.37 40.03
C SER A 52 -7.58 -43.99 39.39
N ASP A 53 -7.22 -42.95 40.14
CA ASP A 53 -6.96 -41.61 39.62
C ASP A 53 -5.74 -41.65 38.72
N SER A 54 -5.97 -41.74 37.41
CA SER A 54 -4.95 -41.52 36.39
C SER A 54 -5.64 -40.96 35.17
N ASP A 55 -5.88 -39.64 35.24
CA ASP A 55 -6.30 -38.78 34.14
C ASP A 55 -5.19 -38.77 33.07
N SER A 56 -5.18 -39.83 32.28
CA SER A 56 -4.45 -39.96 31.03
C SER A 56 -5.29 -39.29 29.95
N SER A 57 -4.97 -38.02 29.68
CA SER A 57 -5.54 -37.19 28.61
C SER A 57 -5.19 -37.67 27.18
N LEU A 58 -4.83 -38.95 27.00
CA LEU A 58 -4.45 -39.58 25.73
C LEU A 58 -5.52 -40.53 25.17
N ASN A 59 -6.59 -40.81 25.92
CA ASN A 59 -7.75 -41.56 25.40
C ASN A 59 -8.74 -40.64 24.66
N GLN A 60 -8.27 -39.88 23.67
CA GLN A 60 -9.14 -39.59 22.53
C GLN A 60 -9.18 -40.89 21.74
N SER A 61 -10.31 -41.60 21.76
CA SER A 61 -10.54 -42.73 20.87
C SER A 61 -10.38 -42.26 19.42
N TYR A 62 -9.18 -42.43 18.85
CA TYR A 62 -8.95 -42.31 17.43
C TYR A 62 -9.74 -43.45 16.78
N THR A 63 -10.98 -43.16 16.36
CA THR A 63 -11.73 -44.05 15.49
C THR A 63 -11.05 -44.04 14.12
N PHE A 64 -10.14 -45.00 13.94
CA PHE A 64 -9.57 -45.31 12.63
C PHE A 64 -10.65 -45.90 11.74
N MET A 65 -10.76 -45.40 10.51
CA MET A 65 -11.71 -45.94 9.54
C MET A 65 -11.02 -47.02 8.70
N SER A 66 -11.59 -48.22 8.63
CA SER A 66 -11.01 -49.30 7.83
C SER A 66 -11.21 -49.05 6.32
N GLN A 67 -10.34 -49.63 5.47
CA GLN A 67 -10.48 -49.52 4.01
C GLN A 67 -11.82 -50.08 3.49
N GLU A 68 -12.35 -51.12 4.12
CA GLU A 68 -13.67 -51.68 3.79
C GLU A 68 -14.81 -50.73 4.17
N GLN A 69 -14.70 -50.03 5.31
CA GLN A 69 -15.66 -48.99 5.69
C GLN A 69 -15.61 -47.80 4.73
N LEU A 70 -14.43 -47.42 4.23
CA LEU A 70 -14.29 -46.39 3.20
C LEU A 70 -14.88 -46.82 1.85
N ARG A 71 -14.71 -48.08 1.44
CA ARG A 71 -15.35 -48.62 0.22
C ARG A 71 -16.88 -48.61 0.34
N LEU A 72 -17.42 -49.09 1.47
CA LEU A 72 -18.86 -49.04 1.76
C LEU A 72 -19.40 -47.61 1.84
N LEU A 73 -18.62 -46.66 2.36
CA LEU A 73 -18.99 -45.24 2.35
C LEU A 73 -19.04 -44.67 0.94
N VAL A 74 -18.09 -45.02 0.07
CA VAL A 74 -18.11 -44.60 -1.34
C VAL A 74 -19.36 -45.15 -2.05
N GLU A 75 -19.72 -46.41 -1.82
CA GLU A 75 -20.95 -47.00 -2.38
C GLU A 75 -22.23 -46.33 -1.86
N ARG A 76 -22.24 -45.94 -0.58
CA ARG A 76 -23.36 -45.20 0.02
C ARG A 76 -23.46 -43.73 -0.42
N LEU A 77 -22.37 -43.17 -0.94
CA LEU A 77 -22.31 -41.81 -1.48
C LEU A 77 -22.70 -41.74 -2.96
N ASP A 78 -22.94 -42.88 -3.61
CA ASP A 78 -23.36 -42.95 -5.00
C ASP A 78 -24.71 -42.23 -5.22
N PRO A 79 -24.87 -41.41 -6.28
CA PRO A 79 -26.12 -40.68 -6.56
C PRO A 79 -27.37 -41.56 -6.69
N SER A 80 -27.22 -42.85 -6.97
CA SER A 80 -28.33 -43.82 -7.02
C SER A 80 -28.91 -44.16 -5.64
N GLN A 81 -28.20 -43.82 -4.55
CA GLN A 81 -28.64 -44.09 -3.18
C GLN A 81 -29.64 -43.04 -2.65
N PRO A 82 -30.56 -43.44 -1.74
CA PRO A 82 -31.49 -42.53 -1.09
C PRO A 82 -30.81 -41.36 -0.38
N LYS A 83 -31.50 -40.21 -0.31
CA LYS A 83 -30.94 -38.97 0.29
C LYS A 83 -30.50 -39.18 1.73
N GLU A 84 -31.26 -39.94 2.50
CA GLU A 84 -31.02 -40.22 3.92
C GLU A 84 -29.72 -41.02 4.10
N VAL A 85 -29.51 -42.03 3.25
CA VAL A 85 -28.30 -42.88 3.24
C VAL A 85 -27.07 -42.07 2.85
N ARG A 86 -27.18 -41.23 1.82
CA ARG A 86 -26.12 -40.31 1.42
C ARG A 86 -25.80 -39.32 2.55
N HIS A 87 -26.81 -38.81 3.26
CA HIS A 87 -26.61 -37.87 4.37
C HIS A 87 -25.84 -38.46 5.54
N GLU A 88 -26.16 -39.69 5.93
CA GLU A 88 -25.47 -40.42 6.99
C GLU A 88 -24.02 -40.74 6.58
N ALA A 89 -23.81 -41.14 5.32
CA ALA A 89 -22.47 -41.39 4.78
C ALA A 89 -21.61 -40.11 4.79
N TRP A 90 -22.19 -38.96 4.44
CA TRP A 90 -21.50 -37.65 4.49
C TRP A 90 -21.14 -37.23 5.91
N GLN A 91 -22.05 -37.40 6.87
CA GLN A 91 -21.74 -37.11 8.28
C GLN A 91 -20.57 -37.98 8.76
N THR A 92 -20.62 -39.28 8.46
CA THR A 92 -19.56 -40.23 8.80
C THR A 92 -18.21 -39.84 8.18
N LEU A 93 -18.19 -39.39 6.93
CA LEU A 93 -16.97 -38.90 6.27
C LEU A 93 -16.43 -37.61 6.89
N CYS A 94 -17.28 -36.67 7.27
CA CYS A 94 -16.86 -35.42 7.93
C CYS A 94 -16.21 -35.67 9.31
N PHE A 95 -16.57 -36.76 10.00
CA PHE A 95 -15.99 -37.17 11.28
C PHE A 95 -14.74 -38.05 11.13
N ALA A 96 -14.43 -38.56 9.95
CA ALA A 96 -13.26 -39.40 9.71
C ALA A 96 -11.93 -38.60 9.83
N PRO A 97 -10.83 -39.22 10.30
CA PRO A 97 -9.50 -38.63 10.27
C PRO A 97 -9.00 -38.44 8.83
N ALA A 98 -8.40 -37.28 8.54
CA ALA A 98 -7.88 -36.98 7.19
C ALA A 98 -6.75 -37.93 6.76
N SER A 99 -6.00 -38.50 7.71
CA SER A 99 -4.94 -39.50 7.47
C SER A 99 -5.45 -40.78 6.82
N ASP A 100 -6.65 -41.22 7.20
CA ASP A 100 -7.22 -42.52 6.83
C ASP A 100 -7.84 -42.44 5.42
N ILE A 101 -8.38 -41.27 5.09
CA ILE A 101 -8.93 -40.97 3.75
C ILE A 101 -7.80 -40.93 2.70
N LEU A 102 -6.61 -40.44 3.06
CA LEU A 102 -5.49 -40.22 2.14
C LEU A 102 -4.75 -41.46 1.68
N SER A 103 -4.64 -42.43 2.58
CA SER A 103 -3.91 -43.67 2.35
C SER A 103 -4.79 -44.73 1.70
N SER A 104 -6.05 -44.40 1.43
CA SER A 104 -7.04 -45.32 0.88
C SER A 104 -7.01 -45.34 -0.65
N GLU A 105 -7.03 -46.55 -1.21
CA GLU A 105 -7.23 -46.79 -2.65
C GLU A 105 -8.56 -46.22 -3.17
N SER A 106 -9.51 -45.95 -2.27
CA SER A 106 -10.83 -45.42 -2.60
C SER A 106 -10.87 -43.90 -2.80
N TRP A 107 -9.76 -43.18 -2.56
CA TRP A 107 -9.71 -41.72 -2.71
C TRP A 107 -10.10 -41.19 -4.10
N PRO A 108 -9.62 -41.75 -5.23
CA PRO A 108 -10.02 -41.29 -6.56
C PRO A 108 -11.54 -41.41 -6.79
N SER A 109 -12.13 -42.52 -6.34
CA SER A 109 -13.58 -42.73 -6.41
C SER A 109 -14.33 -41.77 -5.50
N LEU A 110 -13.85 -41.55 -4.26
CA LEU A 110 -14.43 -40.58 -3.34
C LEU A 110 -14.37 -39.15 -3.88
N ARG A 111 -13.26 -38.76 -4.52
CA ARG A 111 -13.08 -37.46 -5.18
C ARG A 111 -14.10 -37.22 -6.30
N ASN A 112 -14.41 -38.24 -7.09
CA ASN A 112 -15.45 -38.14 -8.11
C ASN A 112 -16.82 -37.90 -7.46
N HIS A 113 -17.15 -38.62 -6.38
CA HIS A 113 -18.39 -38.41 -5.63
C HIS A 113 -18.46 -37.04 -4.94
N LEU A 114 -17.35 -36.54 -4.38
CA LEU A 114 -17.21 -35.19 -3.83
C LEU A 114 -17.53 -34.14 -4.91
N THR A 115 -16.97 -34.31 -6.10
CA THR A 115 -17.14 -33.40 -7.25
C THR A 115 -18.57 -33.42 -7.80
N MET A 116 -19.19 -34.60 -7.89
CA MET A 116 -20.60 -34.73 -8.30
C MET A 116 -21.55 -34.13 -7.26
N SER A 117 -21.27 -34.33 -5.98
CA SER A 117 -22.13 -33.85 -4.89
C SER A 117 -22.04 -32.33 -4.71
N LEU A 118 -20.97 -31.67 -5.18
CA LEU A 118 -20.92 -30.21 -5.26
C LEU A 118 -21.99 -29.64 -6.24
N SER A 119 -22.47 -30.43 -7.20
CA SER A 119 -23.58 -30.10 -8.10
C SER A 119 -24.95 -30.54 -7.60
N ASP A 120 -25.07 -31.08 -6.37
CA ASP A 120 -26.36 -31.58 -5.87
C ASP A 120 -27.38 -30.44 -5.71
N PRO A 121 -28.65 -30.62 -6.16
CA PRO A 121 -29.70 -29.62 -6.02
C PRO A 121 -30.01 -29.26 -4.57
N ASP A 122 -29.72 -30.14 -3.60
CA ASP A 122 -29.93 -29.90 -2.19
C ASP A 122 -28.82 -29.03 -1.55
N ALA A 123 -29.22 -27.87 -1.02
CA ALA A 123 -28.34 -26.91 -0.36
C ALA A 123 -27.57 -27.53 0.83
N THR A 124 -28.20 -28.47 1.54
CA THR A 124 -27.65 -29.03 2.77
C THR A 124 -26.45 -29.94 2.48
N PHE A 125 -26.47 -30.66 1.35
CA PHE A 125 -25.33 -31.46 0.89
C PHE A 125 -24.18 -30.58 0.45
N SER A 126 -24.45 -29.56 -0.38
CA SER A 126 -23.43 -28.60 -0.82
C SER A 126 -22.74 -27.92 0.36
N GLU A 127 -23.50 -27.54 1.40
CA GLU A 127 -22.94 -26.92 2.61
C GLU A 127 -22.09 -27.89 3.42
N LYS A 128 -22.54 -29.14 3.64
CA LYS A 128 -21.76 -30.17 4.35
C LYS A 128 -20.42 -30.47 3.63
N ILE A 129 -20.41 -30.49 2.30
CA ILE A 129 -19.18 -30.69 1.51
C ILE A 129 -18.26 -29.47 1.64
N LEU A 130 -18.79 -28.26 1.57
CA LEU A 130 -17.99 -27.06 1.78
C LEU A 130 -17.36 -27.02 3.19
N ARG A 131 -18.07 -27.53 4.22
CA ARG A 131 -17.48 -27.71 5.57
C ARG A 131 -16.33 -28.71 5.55
N PHE A 132 -16.48 -29.85 4.87
CA PHE A 132 -15.41 -30.83 4.72
C PHE A 132 -14.16 -30.22 4.03
N TYR A 133 -14.37 -29.41 2.98
CA TYR A 133 -13.28 -28.73 2.27
C TYR A 133 -12.60 -27.70 3.17
N ALA A 134 -13.37 -26.89 3.92
CA ALA A 134 -12.84 -25.93 4.89
C ALA A 134 -11.99 -26.60 5.98
N LYS A 135 -12.49 -27.68 6.59
CA LYS A 135 -11.74 -28.49 7.57
C LYS A 135 -10.43 -28.99 6.97
N THR A 136 -10.47 -29.47 5.73
CA THR A 136 -9.29 -30.00 5.05
C THR A 136 -8.23 -28.93 4.87
N PHE A 137 -8.62 -27.72 4.49
CA PHE A 137 -7.70 -26.60 4.33
C PHE A 137 -7.02 -26.18 5.64
N SER A 138 -7.71 -26.28 6.78
CA SER A 138 -7.16 -25.86 8.08
C SER A 138 -6.35 -26.94 8.81
N SER A 139 -6.64 -28.23 8.60
CA SER A 139 -6.17 -29.31 9.50
C SER A 139 -5.53 -30.52 8.82
N SER A 140 -5.52 -30.58 7.49
CA SER A 140 -5.07 -31.77 6.77
C SER A 140 -3.65 -31.64 6.18
N PRO A 141 -2.95 -32.78 5.98
CA PRO A 141 -1.69 -32.83 5.23
C PRO A 141 -1.80 -32.25 3.82
N PHE A 142 -0.69 -31.69 3.29
CA PHE A 142 -0.69 -30.90 2.05
C PHE A 142 -1.14 -31.67 0.80
N ASN A 143 -0.90 -32.97 0.73
CA ASN A 143 -1.36 -33.81 -0.39
C ASN A 143 -2.89 -33.87 -0.49
N VAL A 144 -3.62 -33.90 0.64
CA VAL A 144 -5.10 -33.81 0.64
C VAL A 144 -5.53 -32.45 0.18
N THR A 145 -4.90 -31.42 0.76
CA THR A 145 -5.23 -30.02 0.54
C THR A 145 -5.09 -29.68 -0.94
N ARG A 146 -4.08 -30.24 -1.62
CA ARG A 146 -3.87 -30.14 -3.06
C ARG A 146 -5.02 -30.75 -3.87
N GLU A 147 -5.37 -32.00 -3.56
CA GLU A 147 -6.39 -32.74 -4.30
C GLU A 147 -7.76 -32.08 -4.10
N VAL A 148 -8.10 -31.68 -2.88
CA VAL A 148 -9.35 -30.98 -2.56
C VAL A 148 -9.41 -29.61 -3.22
N TYR A 149 -8.32 -28.85 -3.19
CA TYR A 149 -8.24 -27.54 -3.86
C TYR A 149 -8.42 -27.67 -5.37
N THR A 150 -7.63 -28.53 -6.01
CA THR A 150 -7.70 -28.73 -7.48
C THR A 150 -9.04 -29.33 -7.90
N SER A 151 -9.67 -30.19 -7.08
CA SER A 151 -11.03 -30.70 -7.34
C SER A 151 -12.08 -29.60 -7.27
N LEU A 152 -12.01 -28.68 -6.29
CA LEU A 152 -12.93 -27.54 -6.19
C LEU A 152 -12.74 -26.59 -7.38
N ALA A 153 -11.50 -26.26 -7.71
CA ALA A 153 -11.18 -25.41 -8.85
C ALA A 153 -11.67 -26.03 -10.16
N LYS A 154 -11.44 -27.34 -10.36
CA LYS A 154 -11.89 -28.06 -11.55
C LYS A 154 -13.42 -28.16 -11.65
N HIS A 155 -14.10 -28.39 -10.53
CA HIS A 155 -15.56 -28.36 -10.47
C HIS A 155 -16.11 -27.00 -10.93
N LEU A 156 -15.56 -25.90 -10.41
CA LEU A 156 -15.97 -24.56 -10.84
C LEU A 156 -15.64 -24.32 -12.31
N GLU A 157 -14.46 -24.73 -12.77
CA GLU A 157 -14.05 -24.60 -14.16
C GLU A 157 -15.06 -25.27 -15.10
N LEU A 158 -15.45 -26.52 -14.79
CA LEU A 158 -16.46 -27.26 -15.54
C LEU A 158 -17.86 -26.63 -15.42
N TYR A 159 -18.22 -26.13 -14.23
CA TYR A 159 -19.48 -25.44 -14.01
C TYR A 159 -19.63 -24.21 -14.93
N PHE A 160 -18.59 -23.38 -15.02
CA PHE A 160 -18.59 -22.24 -15.94
C PHE A 160 -18.44 -22.64 -17.40
N LEU A 161 -17.78 -23.75 -17.75
CA LEU A 161 -17.70 -24.21 -19.15
C LEU A 161 -19.01 -24.82 -19.66
N SER A 162 -19.78 -25.48 -18.78
CA SER A 162 -21.00 -26.21 -19.15
C SER A 162 -22.08 -25.32 -19.78
N GLY A 163 -22.07 -24.01 -19.49
CA GLY A 163 -23.10 -23.08 -19.97
C GLY A 163 -24.47 -23.26 -19.32
N GLU A 164 -24.63 -24.20 -18.38
CA GLU A 164 -25.86 -24.40 -17.61
C GLU A 164 -26.28 -23.14 -16.84
N TYR A 165 -25.29 -22.28 -16.53
CA TYR A 165 -25.50 -21.00 -15.88
C TYR A 165 -24.85 -19.86 -16.68
N SER A 166 -25.65 -19.17 -17.49
CA SER A 166 -25.17 -18.10 -18.39
C SER A 166 -25.82 -16.75 -18.05
N LEU A 167 -25.47 -16.20 -16.89
CA LEU A 167 -25.89 -14.85 -16.53
C LEU A 167 -25.13 -13.81 -17.34
N ARG A 168 -25.90 -12.89 -17.95
CA ARG A 168 -25.32 -11.73 -18.61
C ARG A 168 -24.91 -10.67 -17.59
N VAL A 169 -23.80 -10.00 -17.82
CA VAL A 169 -23.35 -8.83 -17.04
C VAL A 169 -24.49 -7.81 -16.94
N SER A 170 -25.19 -7.55 -18.05
CA SER A 170 -26.29 -6.58 -18.09
C SER A 170 -27.48 -6.94 -17.20
N ALA A 171 -27.68 -8.22 -16.89
CA ALA A 171 -28.75 -8.68 -16.00
C ALA A 171 -28.44 -8.43 -14.51
N GLY A 172 -27.20 -8.07 -14.16
CA GLY A 172 -26.77 -7.92 -12.78
C GLY A 172 -26.60 -9.26 -12.06
N LEU A 173 -26.35 -9.19 -10.74
CA LEU A 173 -26.14 -10.34 -9.87
C LEU A 173 -26.85 -10.13 -8.53
N ASP A 174 -27.81 -10.98 -8.21
CA ASP A 174 -28.50 -10.98 -6.92
C ASP A 174 -27.89 -11.99 -5.95
N VAL A 175 -27.26 -11.51 -4.87
CA VAL A 175 -26.61 -12.36 -3.86
C VAL A 175 -27.62 -13.08 -2.96
N SER A 176 -28.87 -12.64 -2.93
CA SER A 176 -29.94 -13.32 -2.19
C SER A 176 -30.44 -14.59 -2.89
N ASN A 177 -30.18 -14.73 -4.20
CA ASN A 177 -30.47 -15.94 -4.94
C ASN A 177 -29.66 -17.12 -4.39
N THR A 178 -30.34 -18.24 -4.13
CA THR A 178 -29.74 -19.43 -3.51
C THR A 178 -28.60 -20.02 -4.32
N ASP A 179 -28.67 -20.00 -5.65
CA ASP A 179 -27.65 -20.59 -6.51
C ASP A 179 -26.40 -19.70 -6.60
N ILE A 180 -26.61 -18.37 -6.70
CA ILE A 180 -25.53 -17.37 -6.63
C ILE A 180 -24.84 -17.44 -5.26
N ASN A 181 -25.62 -17.55 -4.19
CA ASN A 181 -25.07 -17.68 -2.85
C ASN A 181 -24.21 -18.94 -2.72
N ARG A 182 -24.70 -20.10 -3.19
CA ARG A 182 -23.92 -21.36 -3.21
C ARG A 182 -22.63 -21.22 -4.00
N LEU A 183 -22.67 -20.59 -5.17
CA LEU A 183 -21.49 -20.35 -6.01
C LEU A 183 -20.49 -19.41 -5.32
N LEU A 184 -20.95 -18.31 -4.73
CA LEU A 184 -20.10 -17.37 -3.98
C LEU A 184 -19.44 -18.06 -2.77
N LYS A 185 -20.13 -18.96 -2.07
CA LYS A 185 -19.53 -19.75 -0.98
C LYS A 185 -18.39 -20.64 -1.47
N LYS A 186 -18.54 -21.31 -2.63
CA LYS A 186 -17.48 -22.13 -3.26
C LYS A 186 -16.26 -21.27 -3.63
N VAL A 187 -16.48 -20.14 -4.31
CA VAL A 187 -15.39 -19.22 -4.71
C VAL A 187 -14.71 -18.58 -3.50
N ARG A 188 -15.48 -18.22 -2.47
CA ARG A 188 -14.94 -17.68 -1.22
C ARG A 188 -14.02 -18.66 -0.52
N LEU A 189 -14.41 -19.93 -0.42
CA LEU A 189 -13.59 -20.95 0.21
C LEU A 189 -12.24 -21.11 -0.50
N LEU A 190 -12.23 -21.07 -1.84
CA LEU A 190 -10.98 -21.03 -2.62
C LEU A 190 -10.16 -19.77 -2.32
N ASN A 191 -10.79 -18.60 -2.31
CA ASN A 191 -10.09 -17.33 -2.14
C ASN A 191 -9.46 -17.16 -0.75
N GLU A 192 -10.12 -17.62 0.31
CA GLU A 192 -9.53 -17.63 1.65
C GLU A 192 -8.30 -18.55 1.69
N TYR A 193 -8.39 -19.75 1.13
CA TYR A 193 -7.22 -20.62 1.01
C TYR A 193 -6.10 -19.96 0.21
N GLN A 194 -6.40 -19.32 -0.93
CA GLN A 194 -5.41 -18.58 -1.74
C GLN A 194 -4.69 -17.47 -0.95
N LYS A 195 -5.35 -16.83 0.03
CA LYS A 195 -4.72 -15.81 0.86
C LYS A 195 -3.82 -16.40 1.95
N GLU A 196 -4.09 -17.59 2.43
CA GLU A 196 -3.31 -18.23 3.51
C GLU A 196 -2.15 -19.06 2.97
N ALA A 197 -2.44 -19.77 1.89
CA ALA A 197 -1.54 -20.44 0.95
C ALA A 197 -0.05 -20.04 1.09
N PRO A 198 0.40 -18.80 0.77
CA PRO A 198 1.84 -18.46 0.78
C PRO A 198 2.58 -18.70 2.10
N SER A 199 1.89 -18.74 3.24
CA SER A 199 2.48 -19.07 4.55
C SER A 199 3.04 -20.50 4.63
N SER A 200 2.58 -21.39 3.74
CA SER A 200 2.89 -22.82 3.77
C SER A 200 3.79 -23.27 2.62
N TRP A 201 4.07 -22.42 1.62
CA TRP A 201 4.73 -22.81 0.37
C TRP A 201 6.08 -23.47 0.57
N ILE A 202 6.89 -22.89 1.45
CA ILE A 202 8.25 -23.35 1.74
C ILE A 202 8.25 -24.73 2.42
N ARG A 203 7.14 -25.12 3.06
CA ARG A 203 7.01 -26.42 3.76
C ARG A 203 6.59 -27.54 2.82
N HIS A 204 6.32 -27.25 1.55
CA HIS A 204 5.73 -28.19 0.60
C HIS A 204 6.57 -28.31 -0.68
N PRO A 205 6.48 -29.44 -1.41
CA PRO A 205 7.19 -29.61 -2.67
C PRO A 205 6.78 -28.58 -3.74
N GLU A 206 7.68 -28.18 -4.64
CA GLU A 206 7.37 -27.19 -5.69
C GLU A 206 6.17 -27.58 -6.56
N LYS A 207 6.06 -28.86 -6.89
CA LYS A 207 4.95 -29.42 -7.67
C LYS A 207 3.58 -29.16 -7.02
N TYR A 208 3.51 -29.16 -5.68
CA TYR A 208 2.28 -28.83 -4.97
C TYR A 208 1.83 -27.40 -5.27
N MET A 209 2.75 -26.45 -5.15
CA MET A 209 2.48 -25.03 -5.40
C MET A 209 2.12 -24.80 -6.87
N GLU A 210 2.86 -25.41 -7.80
CA GLU A 210 2.61 -25.26 -9.24
C GLU A 210 1.22 -25.75 -9.64
N GLU A 211 0.75 -26.89 -9.12
CA GLU A 211 -0.60 -27.41 -9.39
C GLU A 211 -1.71 -26.51 -8.80
N VAL A 212 -1.50 -25.94 -7.62
CA VAL A 212 -2.44 -24.98 -7.00
C VAL A 212 -2.49 -23.68 -7.82
N VAL A 213 -1.34 -23.16 -8.26
CA VAL A 213 -1.27 -21.96 -9.10
C VAL A 213 -1.91 -22.22 -10.46
N GLU A 214 -1.56 -23.33 -11.13
CA GLU A 214 -2.08 -23.69 -12.45
C GLU A 214 -3.59 -23.90 -12.43
N SER A 215 -4.13 -24.64 -11.45
CA SER A 215 -5.59 -24.83 -11.34
C SER A 215 -6.35 -23.52 -11.12
N THR A 216 -5.76 -22.57 -10.39
CA THR A 216 -6.33 -21.23 -10.19
C THR A 216 -6.34 -20.42 -11.48
N LEU A 217 -5.21 -20.40 -12.20
CA LEU A 217 -5.12 -19.67 -13.46
C LEU A 217 -6.02 -20.29 -14.54
N SER A 218 -6.14 -21.62 -14.58
CA SER A 218 -7.05 -22.33 -15.48
C SER A 218 -8.49 -21.89 -15.26
N LEU A 219 -8.97 -21.93 -14.00
CA LEU A 219 -10.30 -21.46 -13.62
C LEU A 219 -10.54 -20.01 -14.06
N LEU A 220 -9.61 -19.10 -13.77
CA LEU A 220 -9.79 -17.69 -14.13
C LEU A 220 -9.73 -17.44 -15.65
N SER A 221 -9.07 -18.33 -16.39
CA SER A 221 -8.92 -18.22 -17.85
C SER A 221 -10.12 -18.72 -18.64
N VAL A 222 -11.13 -19.31 -17.97
CA VAL A 222 -12.36 -19.80 -18.60
C VAL A 222 -13.05 -18.68 -19.37
N LYS A 223 -13.28 -18.92 -20.66
CA LYS A 223 -14.05 -18.06 -21.54
C LYS A 223 -15.23 -18.86 -22.09
N HIS A 224 -16.41 -18.27 -22.07
CA HIS A 224 -17.50 -18.77 -22.88
C HIS A 224 -17.21 -18.47 -24.35
N GLU A 225 -17.09 -19.53 -25.15
CA GLU A 225 -17.14 -19.42 -26.61
C GLU A 225 -18.58 -19.02 -26.99
N PRO A 226 -18.80 -17.85 -27.61
CA PRO A 226 -20.13 -17.47 -28.04
C PRO A 226 -20.56 -18.36 -29.21
N ASN A 227 -21.71 -19.00 -29.11
CA ASN A 227 -22.37 -19.60 -30.30
C ASN A 227 -22.74 -18.53 -31.36
N HIS A 228 -22.69 -17.23 -31.01
CA HIS A 228 -22.90 -16.10 -31.91
C HIS A 228 -21.89 -14.96 -31.66
N PRO A 229 -21.32 -14.33 -32.72
CA PRO A 229 -20.24 -13.35 -32.63
C PRO A 229 -20.59 -12.01 -31.94
N ALA A 230 -21.82 -11.85 -31.43
CA ALA A 230 -22.33 -10.59 -30.88
C ALA A 230 -22.47 -10.54 -29.35
N SER A 231 -22.15 -11.60 -28.58
CA SER A 231 -22.33 -11.57 -27.12
C SER A 231 -21.20 -12.21 -26.33
N THR A 232 -20.27 -11.38 -25.84
CA THR A 232 -19.23 -11.74 -24.86
C THR A 232 -19.61 -11.38 -23.42
N ASP A 233 -20.88 -11.08 -23.15
CA ASP A 233 -21.32 -10.42 -21.91
C ASP A 233 -21.69 -11.40 -20.80
N PHE A 234 -21.03 -12.55 -20.66
CA PHE A 234 -21.32 -13.50 -19.58
C PHE A 234 -20.42 -13.27 -18.35
N LEU A 235 -20.96 -13.53 -17.16
CA LEU A 235 -20.21 -13.48 -15.91
C LEU A 235 -19.21 -14.64 -15.84
N SER A 236 -17.93 -14.33 -16.03
CA SER A 236 -16.82 -15.25 -15.87
C SER A 236 -16.42 -15.41 -14.38
N PRO A 237 -15.59 -16.42 -14.03
CA PRO A 237 -15.19 -16.69 -12.65
C PRO A 237 -14.54 -15.49 -11.94
N ILE A 238 -13.86 -14.62 -12.71
CA ILE A 238 -13.17 -13.44 -12.17
C ILE A 238 -14.12 -12.40 -11.58
N TYR A 239 -15.38 -12.30 -12.03
CA TYR A 239 -16.36 -11.38 -11.44
C TYR A 239 -16.69 -11.80 -10.01
N PHE A 240 -16.88 -13.10 -9.78
CA PHE A 240 -17.14 -13.65 -8.45
C PHE A 240 -15.93 -13.51 -7.53
N LEU A 241 -14.72 -13.73 -8.06
CA LEU A 241 -13.49 -13.50 -7.30
C LEU A 241 -13.29 -12.02 -6.95
N ALA A 242 -13.50 -11.12 -7.91
CA ALA A 242 -13.36 -9.68 -7.72
C ALA A 242 -14.38 -9.11 -6.72
N LEU A 243 -15.60 -9.66 -6.67
CA LEU A 243 -16.58 -9.32 -5.63
C LEU A 243 -16.11 -9.67 -4.22
N LEU A 244 -15.39 -10.79 -4.06
CA LEU A 244 -14.92 -11.28 -2.77
C LEU A 244 -13.56 -10.71 -2.36
N ASP A 245 -12.70 -10.40 -3.34
CA ASP A 245 -11.35 -9.88 -3.15
C ASP A 245 -11.03 -8.78 -4.17
N ILE A 246 -11.70 -7.63 -4.04
CA ILE A 246 -11.60 -6.52 -5.00
C ILE A 246 -10.18 -5.96 -5.15
N LYS A 247 -9.35 -5.96 -4.11
CA LYS A 247 -7.97 -5.44 -4.18
C LYS A 247 -6.96 -6.49 -4.67
N ALA A 248 -7.43 -7.65 -5.13
CA ALA A 248 -6.59 -8.77 -5.56
C ALA A 248 -5.53 -9.14 -4.51
N VAL A 249 -5.92 -9.20 -3.22
CA VAL A 249 -5.02 -9.47 -2.10
C VAL A 249 -4.36 -10.85 -2.25
N TRP A 250 -5.09 -11.84 -2.77
CA TRP A 250 -4.53 -13.15 -3.11
C TRP A 250 -3.28 -13.02 -4.00
N PHE A 251 -3.36 -12.20 -5.06
CA PHE A 251 -2.27 -12.01 -6.02
C PHE A 251 -1.10 -11.24 -5.40
N LYS A 252 -1.39 -10.20 -4.60
CA LYS A 252 -0.38 -9.49 -3.80
C LYS A 252 0.40 -10.44 -2.90
N LYS A 253 -0.27 -11.36 -2.21
CA LYS A 253 0.38 -12.33 -1.32
C LYS A 253 1.20 -13.36 -2.10
N TRP A 254 0.70 -13.84 -3.23
CA TRP A 254 1.42 -14.81 -4.07
C TRP A 254 2.67 -14.22 -4.74
N THR A 255 2.66 -12.93 -5.05
CA THR A 255 3.79 -12.22 -5.67
C THR A 255 4.83 -11.72 -4.68
N HIS A 256 4.55 -11.77 -3.37
CA HIS A 256 5.46 -11.27 -2.33
C HIS A 256 6.79 -12.05 -2.27
N ALA A 257 6.72 -13.39 -2.22
CA ALA A 257 7.89 -14.24 -2.18
C ALA A 257 8.41 -14.56 -3.59
N TYR A 258 9.74 -14.50 -3.79
CA TYR A 258 10.37 -14.82 -5.08
C TYR A 258 9.97 -16.21 -5.59
N TYR A 259 9.92 -17.19 -4.68
CA TYR A 259 9.63 -18.59 -4.99
C TYR A 259 8.27 -18.80 -5.68
N SER A 260 7.19 -18.23 -5.15
CA SER A 260 5.86 -18.32 -5.78
C SER A 260 5.71 -17.39 -6.97
N ARG A 261 6.33 -16.21 -6.90
CA ARG A 261 6.28 -15.20 -7.97
C ARG A 261 6.84 -15.75 -9.28
N SER A 262 7.96 -16.48 -9.24
CA SER A 262 8.60 -17.03 -10.43
C SER A 262 7.71 -18.04 -11.16
N VAL A 263 7.07 -18.96 -10.43
CA VAL A 263 6.15 -19.96 -10.98
C VAL A 263 4.89 -19.30 -11.54
N LEU A 264 4.30 -18.35 -10.80
CA LEU A 264 3.12 -17.60 -11.22
C LEU A 264 3.36 -16.85 -12.54
N PHE A 265 4.46 -16.10 -12.65
CA PHE A 265 4.77 -15.34 -13.85
C PHE A 265 5.14 -16.24 -15.04
N ARG A 266 5.85 -17.35 -14.81
CA ARG A 266 6.14 -18.35 -15.84
C ARG A 266 4.85 -18.92 -16.45
N LEU A 267 3.86 -19.24 -15.63
CA LEU A 267 2.57 -19.76 -16.10
C LEU A 267 1.72 -18.70 -16.81
N LEU A 268 1.72 -17.45 -16.31
CA LEU A 268 1.08 -16.33 -16.96
C LEU A 268 1.70 -16.03 -18.34
N GLU A 269 3.02 -16.11 -18.47
CA GLU A 269 3.71 -15.90 -19.74
C GLU A 269 3.41 -17.01 -20.76
N LYS A 270 3.55 -18.28 -20.34
CA LYS A 270 3.52 -19.43 -21.26
C LYS A 270 2.12 -19.93 -21.61
N LYS A 271 1.19 -19.92 -20.66
CA LYS A 271 -0.14 -20.56 -20.80
C LYS A 271 -1.30 -19.58 -20.67
N TYR A 272 -1.21 -18.64 -19.73
CA TYR A 272 -2.36 -17.85 -19.30
C TYR A 272 -2.26 -16.35 -19.62
N LYS A 273 -1.50 -15.97 -20.66
CA LYS A 273 -1.27 -14.56 -21.05
C LYS A 273 -2.58 -13.80 -21.30
N SER A 274 -3.61 -14.52 -21.72
CA SER A 274 -4.93 -13.95 -21.99
C SER A 274 -5.62 -13.32 -20.77
N LEU A 275 -5.23 -13.68 -19.54
CA LEU A 275 -5.68 -13.04 -18.30
C LEU A 275 -5.17 -11.60 -18.18
N ILE A 276 -3.89 -11.39 -18.52
CA ILE A 276 -3.29 -10.05 -18.53
C ILE A 276 -3.96 -9.19 -19.60
N ASN A 277 -4.18 -9.76 -20.78
CA ASN A 277 -4.89 -9.07 -21.87
C ASN A 277 -6.31 -8.65 -21.44
N ALA A 278 -7.01 -9.52 -20.70
CA ALA A 278 -8.34 -9.20 -20.18
C ALA A 278 -8.28 -8.07 -19.14
N ALA A 279 -7.33 -8.11 -18.19
CA ALA A 279 -7.17 -7.07 -17.18
C ALA A 279 -6.83 -5.70 -17.79
N VAL A 280 -5.94 -5.66 -18.79
CA VAL A 280 -5.59 -4.43 -19.53
C VAL A 280 -6.82 -3.91 -20.28
N GLN A 281 -7.59 -4.79 -20.92
CA GLN A 281 -8.82 -4.41 -21.61
C GLN A 281 -9.85 -3.80 -20.65
N GLN A 282 -10.00 -4.32 -19.43
CA GLN A 282 -10.91 -3.75 -18.43
C GLN A 282 -10.53 -2.31 -18.04
N CYS A 283 -9.24 -2.02 -17.88
CA CYS A 283 -8.78 -0.67 -17.57
C CYS A 283 -9.05 0.30 -18.74
N LEU A 284 -8.84 -0.16 -19.98
CA LEU A 284 -9.13 0.63 -21.17
C LEU A 284 -10.63 0.88 -21.35
N ASP A 285 -11.46 -0.15 -21.21
CA ASP A 285 -12.91 -0.05 -21.34
C ASP A 285 -13.48 0.93 -20.28
N TYR A 286 -12.97 0.89 -19.05
CA TYR A 286 -13.35 1.84 -18.00
C TYR A 286 -12.89 3.28 -18.33
N PHE A 287 -11.68 3.45 -18.83
CA PHE A 287 -11.19 4.77 -19.22
C PHE A 287 -12.01 5.40 -20.36
N GLU A 288 -12.32 4.62 -21.40
CA GLU A 288 -13.19 5.08 -22.50
C GLU A 288 -14.60 5.41 -21.99
N PHE A 289 -15.11 4.65 -21.02
CA PHE A 289 -16.36 4.98 -20.34
C PHE A 289 -16.28 6.33 -19.61
N CYS A 290 -15.21 6.58 -18.84
CA CYS A 290 -14.99 7.87 -18.18
C CYS A 290 -14.96 9.01 -19.19
N LYS A 291 -14.20 8.85 -20.29
CA LYS A 291 -14.09 9.85 -21.36
C LYS A 291 -15.41 10.11 -22.08
N ALA A 292 -16.20 9.07 -22.35
CA ALA A 292 -17.52 9.19 -22.97
C ALA A 292 -18.53 9.89 -22.04
N SER A 293 -18.47 9.62 -20.74
CA SER A 293 -19.25 10.34 -19.73
C SER A 293 -18.80 11.80 -19.59
N PHE A 294 -17.54 12.09 -19.86
CA PHE A 294 -16.94 13.43 -19.82
C PHE A 294 -17.35 14.33 -20.99
N ASN A 295 -17.48 13.76 -22.19
CA ASN A 295 -17.84 14.49 -23.41
C ASN A 295 -19.34 14.80 -23.52
N LYS A 296 -20.19 14.13 -22.74
CA LYS A 296 -21.61 14.44 -22.65
C LYS A 296 -21.78 15.53 -21.60
N ASN A 297 -21.82 16.80 -22.03
CA ASN A 297 -22.24 17.97 -21.25
C ASN A 297 -23.70 17.84 -20.80
N SER A 298 -24.01 16.86 -19.96
CA SER A 298 -25.34 16.65 -19.42
C SER A 298 -25.25 16.61 -17.92
N ARG A 299 -26.08 17.44 -17.30
CA ARG A 299 -26.65 17.26 -15.97
C ARG A 299 -27.17 15.82 -15.81
N VAL A 300 -26.29 14.86 -15.56
CA VAL A 300 -26.69 13.50 -15.17
C VAL A 300 -26.83 13.49 -13.66
N ASP A 301 -27.85 14.19 -13.18
CA ASP A 301 -28.50 13.89 -11.90
C ASP A 301 -29.20 12.51 -11.94
N ASP A 302 -29.24 11.85 -13.10
CA ASP A 302 -29.96 10.60 -13.37
C ASP A 302 -29.40 9.34 -12.70
N PHE A 303 -28.25 9.39 -12.01
CA PHE A 303 -27.81 8.27 -11.15
C PHE A 303 -28.20 8.44 -9.67
N SER A 304 -28.86 9.55 -9.29
CA SER A 304 -29.04 9.91 -7.87
C SER A 304 -30.49 10.00 -7.37
N GLN A 305 -31.51 9.79 -8.21
CA GLN A 305 -32.93 9.88 -7.80
C GLN A 305 -33.79 8.66 -8.14
N GLN A 306 -33.29 7.44 -7.95
CA GLN A 306 -34.17 6.28 -7.79
C GLN A 306 -34.00 5.66 -6.40
N HIS A 307 -34.91 6.09 -5.52
CA HIS A 307 -35.33 5.46 -4.27
C HIS A 307 -34.23 4.98 -3.31
N TYR A 308 -33.90 5.83 -2.34
CA TYR A 308 -33.52 5.33 -1.01
C TYR A 308 -34.70 4.56 -0.44
N SER A 309 -34.61 3.24 -0.47
CA SER A 309 -35.38 2.38 0.42
C SER A 309 -34.38 1.71 1.35
N ASP A 310 -34.64 1.78 2.66
CA ASP A 310 -33.86 1.17 3.76
C ASP A 310 -33.79 -0.37 3.73
N LYS A 311 -33.99 -0.99 2.57
CA LYS A 311 -33.80 -2.44 2.39
C LYS A 311 -32.35 -2.68 2.01
N GLN A 312 -31.69 -3.58 2.74
CA GLN A 312 -30.35 -4.08 2.40
C GLN A 312 -30.37 -4.57 0.94
N ASN A 313 -29.79 -3.79 0.03
CA ASN A 313 -29.74 -4.13 -1.39
C ASN A 313 -28.66 -5.21 -1.60
N PHE A 314 -29.09 -6.46 -1.75
CA PHE A 314 -28.22 -7.62 -2.03
C PHE A 314 -27.95 -7.83 -3.53
N SER A 315 -28.41 -6.92 -4.40
CA SER A 315 -28.28 -7.03 -5.86
C SER A 315 -27.26 -6.03 -6.43
N TYR A 316 -26.37 -6.52 -7.28
CA TYR A 316 -25.39 -5.75 -8.06
C TYR A 316 -25.90 -5.55 -9.49
N THR A 317 -25.78 -4.34 -10.00
CA THR A 317 -26.07 -4.00 -11.39
C THR A 317 -24.90 -4.32 -12.32
N GLY A 318 -25.13 -4.44 -13.63
CA GLY A 318 -24.07 -4.68 -14.60
C GLY A 318 -22.91 -3.67 -14.54
N PRO A 319 -23.16 -2.35 -14.48
CA PRO A 319 -22.10 -1.35 -14.30
C PRO A 319 -21.32 -1.50 -12.99
N GLU A 320 -22.00 -1.86 -11.88
CA GLU A 320 -21.32 -2.12 -10.61
C GLU A 320 -20.40 -3.34 -10.70
N LEU A 321 -20.81 -4.41 -11.40
CA LEU A 321 -19.98 -5.60 -11.64
C LEU A 321 -18.77 -5.30 -12.53
N GLN A 322 -18.97 -4.50 -13.59
CA GLN A 322 -17.87 -4.02 -14.44
C GLN A 322 -16.87 -3.18 -13.65
N TYR A 323 -17.36 -2.29 -12.77
CA TYR A 323 -16.50 -1.49 -11.90
C TYR A 323 -15.68 -2.35 -10.93
N VAL A 324 -16.30 -3.36 -10.30
CA VAL A 324 -15.59 -4.30 -9.41
C VAL A 324 -14.49 -5.05 -10.15
N TYR A 325 -14.78 -5.53 -11.37
CA TYR A 325 -13.78 -6.22 -12.18
C TYR A 325 -12.65 -5.28 -12.63
N PHE A 326 -12.98 -4.04 -13.00
CA PHE A 326 -11.99 -3.00 -13.29
C PHE A 326 -11.05 -2.77 -12.12
N VAL A 327 -11.57 -2.54 -10.90
CA VAL A 327 -10.73 -2.26 -9.72
C VAL A 327 -9.82 -3.45 -9.40
N HIS A 328 -10.33 -4.68 -9.50
CA HIS A 328 -9.53 -5.89 -9.33
C HIS A 328 -8.41 -5.99 -10.36
N SER A 329 -8.72 -5.70 -11.62
CA SER A 329 -7.76 -5.70 -12.72
C SER A 329 -6.68 -4.63 -12.51
N LEU A 330 -7.07 -3.43 -12.10
CA LEU A 330 -6.16 -2.33 -11.77
C LEU A 330 -5.18 -2.72 -10.66
N CYS A 331 -5.69 -3.30 -9.56
CA CYS A 331 -4.86 -3.74 -8.44
C CYS A 331 -3.90 -4.88 -8.85
N LEU A 332 -4.38 -5.84 -9.65
CA LEU A 332 -3.57 -6.93 -10.17
C LEU A 332 -2.43 -6.42 -11.06
N LEU A 333 -2.75 -5.54 -12.01
CA LEU A 333 -1.77 -4.94 -12.92
C LEU A 333 -0.76 -4.08 -12.16
N GLY A 334 -1.22 -3.25 -11.22
CA GLY A 334 -0.34 -2.45 -10.37
C GLY A 334 0.67 -3.31 -9.61
N ARG A 335 0.26 -4.50 -9.12
CA ARG A 335 1.19 -5.44 -8.47
C ARG A 335 2.13 -6.14 -9.44
N LEU A 336 1.68 -6.41 -10.65
CA LEU A 336 2.46 -7.06 -11.69
C LEU A 336 3.62 -6.14 -12.17
N LEU A 337 3.35 -4.84 -12.33
CA LEU A 337 4.33 -3.86 -12.81
C LEU A 337 5.50 -3.63 -11.85
N ILE A 338 5.32 -3.88 -10.55
CA ILE A 338 6.38 -3.76 -9.53
C ILE A 338 7.59 -4.67 -9.83
N TYR A 339 7.36 -5.78 -10.53
CA TYR A 339 8.37 -6.81 -10.71
C TYR A 339 8.82 -6.93 -12.18
N LYS A 340 10.14 -6.98 -12.40
CA LYS A 340 10.74 -7.12 -13.73
C LYS A 340 10.19 -8.29 -14.56
N GLN A 341 9.97 -9.46 -13.94
CA GLN A 341 9.35 -10.59 -14.63
C GLN A 341 7.90 -10.32 -15.07
N GLY A 342 7.17 -9.50 -14.31
CA GLY A 342 5.82 -9.07 -14.68
C GLY A 342 5.85 -8.08 -15.85
N GLN A 343 6.80 -7.14 -15.84
CA GLN A 343 7.03 -6.20 -16.93
C GLN A 343 7.31 -6.91 -18.26
N ASN A 344 8.06 -8.03 -18.24
CA ASN A 344 8.31 -8.86 -19.43
C ASN A 344 7.05 -9.47 -20.08
N LEU A 345 5.89 -9.43 -19.40
CA LEU A 345 4.63 -9.89 -19.99
C LEU A 345 4.09 -8.92 -21.05
N PHE A 346 4.64 -7.70 -21.10
CA PHE A 346 4.35 -6.68 -22.11
C PHE A 346 5.34 -6.75 -23.28
N PRO A 347 4.93 -6.35 -24.49
CA PRO A 347 3.64 -5.73 -24.82
C PRO A 347 2.48 -6.75 -24.91
N VAL A 348 1.27 -6.25 -24.71
CA VAL A 348 0.02 -7.02 -24.67
C VAL A 348 -0.79 -6.80 -25.94
N GLN A 349 -1.16 -7.88 -26.63
CA GLN A 349 -1.98 -7.82 -27.84
C GLN A 349 -3.47 -7.97 -27.49
N LEU A 350 -4.27 -6.93 -27.77
CA LEU A 350 -5.70 -6.92 -27.50
C LEU A 350 -6.49 -7.29 -28.75
N LYS A 351 -7.57 -8.06 -28.62
CA LYS A 351 -8.37 -8.49 -29.78
C LYS A 351 -9.05 -7.33 -30.53
N LYS A 352 -9.34 -6.23 -29.83
CA LYS A 352 -10.07 -5.06 -30.36
C LYS A 352 -9.16 -3.99 -30.98
N LYS A 353 -7.84 -4.03 -30.72
CA LYS A 353 -6.87 -3.07 -31.25
C LYS A 353 -5.84 -3.80 -32.11
N LYS A 354 -5.47 -3.21 -33.26
CA LYS A 354 -4.37 -3.73 -34.09
C LYS A 354 -3.02 -3.58 -33.39
N ASP A 355 -2.86 -2.55 -32.57
CA ASP A 355 -1.60 -2.22 -31.91
C ASP A 355 -1.50 -2.89 -30.53
N SER A 356 -0.29 -3.34 -30.19
CA SER A 356 0.02 -3.89 -28.88
C SER A 356 0.17 -2.77 -27.85
N VAL A 357 -0.37 -2.97 -26.64
CA VAL A 357 -0.26 -2.03 -25.52
C VAL A 357 1.06 -2.27 -24.79
N SER A 358 1.91 -1.25 -24.74
CA SER A 358 3.17 -1.25 -23.99
C SER A 358 2.96 -0.94 -22.50
N ILE A 359 4.03 -1.06 -21.69
CA ILE A 359 4.01 -0.63 -20.29
C ILE A 359 3.77 0.88 -20.19
N THR A 360 4.44 1.65 -21.06
CA THR A 360 4.29 3.10 -21.12
C THR A 360 2.84 3.50 -21.42
N ASP A 361 2.19 2.84 -22.37
CA ASP A 361 0.76 3.10 -22.68
C ASP A 361 -0.15 2.82 -21.47
N LEU A 362 0.15 1.76 -20.71
CA LEU A 362 -0.61 1.41 -19.51
C LEU A 362 -0.39 2.42 -18.38
N LEU A 363 0.82 2.92 -18.20
CA LEU A 363 1.12 3.94 -17.20
C LEU A 363 0.51 5.29 -17.58
N VAL A 364 0.51 5.67 -18.86
CA VAL A 364 -0.22 6.83 -19.37
C VAL A 364 -1.73 6.68 -19.13
N LEU A 365 -2.27 5.48 -19.32
CA LEU A 365 -3.67 5.20 -18.97
C LEU A 365 -3.94 5.40 -17.47
N PHE A 366 -3.04 4.91 -16.62
CA PHE A 366 -3.16 5.10 -15.17
C PHE A 366 -3.09 6.58 -14.81
N THR A 367 -2.12 7.35 -15.30
CA THR A 367 -2.02 8.78 -15.01
C THR A 367 -3.27 9.55 -15.46
N HIS A 368 -3.83 9.21 -16.62
CA HIS A 368 -5.10 9.78 -17.09
C HIS A 368 -6.28 9.46 -16.15
N LEU A 369 -6.33 8.27 -15.57
CA LEU A 369 -7.38 7.90 -14.61
C LEU A 369 -7.35 8.74 -13.32
N ILE A 370 -6.23 9.40 -12.98
CA ILE A 370 -6.16 10.31 -11.83
C ILE A 370 -7.15 11.47 -11.97
N TYR A 371 -7.32 12.00 -13.19
CA TYR A 371 -8.06 13.25 -13.42
C TYR A 371 -9.32 13.09 -14.29
N TYR A 372 -9.46 12.01 -15.05
CA TYR A 372 -10.72 11.67 -15.76
C TYR A 372 -11.70 10.88 -14.90
N SER A 373 -11.25 10.16 -13.87
CA SER A 373 -12.16 9.36 -13.04
C SER A 373 -13.09 10.25 -12.23
N PRO A 374 -14.39 9.90 -12.12
CA PRO A 374 -15.31 10.62 -11.26
C PRO A 374 -14.85 10.49 -9.80
N SER A 375 -14.68 11.64 -9.13
CA SER A 375 -14.29 11.71 -7.73
C SER A 375 -15.46 12.27 -6.91
N TYR A 376 -15.82 11.59 -5.83
CA TYR A 376 -16.83 12.06 -4.89
C TYR A 376 -16.16 12.90 -3.79
N PRO A 377 -16.76 14.02 -3.37
CA PRO A 377 -16.24 14.82 -2.27
C PRO A 377 -16.14 13.94 -1.01
N LYS A 378 -14.92 13.80 -0.47
CA LYS A 378 -14.67 13.09 0.78
C LYS A 378 -15.36 13.86 1.90
N THR A 379 -16.47 13.33 2.42
CA THR A 379 -16.97 13.76 3.72
C THR A 379 -15.95 13.36 4.79
N VAL A 380 -15.60 14.31 5.66
CA VAL A 380 -14.50 14.28 6.64
C VAL A 380 -14.55 13.06 7.60
N LEU A 381 -15.66 12.33 7.67
CA LEU A 381 -15.85 11.18 8.57
C LEU A 381 -15.14 9.87 8.16
N ALA A 382 -14.46 9.79 7.00
CA ALA A 382 -14.00 8.51 6.44
C ALA A 382 -12.47 8.25 6.53
N ALA A 383 -11.76 8.86 7.47
CA ALA A 383 -10.30 8.77 7.60
C ALA A 383 -9.75 7.36 7.91
N HIS A 384 -10.61 6.39 8.28
CA HIS A 384 -10.21 5.02 8.66
C HIS A 384 -10.83 3.91 7.79
N THR A 385 -11.37 4.23 6.61
CA THR A 385 -11.99 3.24 5.71
C THR A 385 -11.26 3.11 4.39
N ASP A 386 -11.04 1.86 3.94
CA ASP A 386 -10.48 1.50 2.64
C ASP A 386 -11.06 2.38 1.51
N ASN A 387 -10.18 3.14 0.86
CA ASN A 387 -10.56 3.95 -0.29
C ASN A 387 -10.51 3.08 -1.56
N TYR A 388 -11.63 3.04 -2.30
CA TYR A 388 -11.76 2.27 -3.54
C TYR A 388 -11.87 3.18 -4.77
N SER A 389 -11.65 4.49 -4.62
CA SER A 389 -11.71 5.40 -5.77
C SER A 389 -10.57 5.08 -6.75
N PRO A 390 -10.83 5.08 -8.08
CA PRO A 390 -9.83 4.71 -9.07
C PRO A 390 -8.60 5.61 -9.02
N ALA A 391 -8.81 6.91 -8.85
CA ALA A 391 -7.73 7.88 -8.72
C ALA A 391 -6.83 7.61 -7.50
N SER A 392 -7.40 7.24 -6.35
CA SER A 392 -6.58 6.93 -5.16
C SER A 392 -5.84 5.61 -5.29
N LEU A 393 -6.45 4.59 -5.91
CA LEU A 393 -5.77 3.31 -6.16
C LEU A 393 -4.62 3.47 -7.16
N VAL A 394 -4.82 4.25 -8.23
CA VAL A 394 -3.74 4.59 -9.17
C VAL A 394 -2.62 5.33 -8.45
N MET A 395 -2.96 6.32 -7.62
CA MET A 395 -1.97 7.06 -6.83
C MET A 395 -1.15 6.13 -5.95
N GLU A 396 -1.78 5.21 -5.22
CA GLU A 396 -1.09 4.19 -4.43
C GLU A 396 -0.17 3.31 -5.29
N ILE A 397 -0.60 2.91 -6.49
CA ILE A 397 0.21 2.10 -7.42
C ILE A 397 1.44 2.89 -7.87
N LEU A 398 1.26 4.15 -8.32
CA LEU A 398 2.37 4.99 -8.80
C LEU A 398 3.35 5.32 -7.68
N GLN A 399 2.87 5.61 -6.47
CA GLN A 399 3.73 5.83 -5.29
C GLN A 399 4.60 4.61 -5.00
N VAL A 400 4.01 3.40 -4.97
CA VAL A 400 4.76 2.16 -4.74
C VAL A 400 5.78 1.90 -5.84
N LEU A 401 5.49 2.27 -7.09
CA LEU A 401 6.44 2.17 -8.20
C LEU A 401 7.60 3.17 -8.04
N CYS A 402 7.33 4.41 -7.59
CA CYS A 402 8.38 5.39 -7.31
C CYS A 402 9.31 4.95 -6.17
N ASP A 403 8.76 4.33 -5.12
CA ASP A 403 9.54 3.89 -3.95
C ASP A 403 10.46 2.70 -4.27
N GLN A 404 10.29 2.03 -5.42
CA GLN A 404 11.17 0.93 -5.86
C GLN A 404 12.14 1.38 -6.96
N THR A 405 13.35 1.76 -6.56
CA THR A 405 14.40 2.36 -7.40
C THR A 405 14.67 1.62 -8.71
N GLY A 406 14.74 0.28 -8.70
CA GLY A 406 15.01 -0.51 -9.92
C GLY A 406 13.82 -0.67 -10.87
N CYS A 407 12.59 -0.48 -10.40
CA CYS A 407 11.38 -0.57 -11.22
C CYS A 407 11.02 0.78 -11.84
N ALA A 408 11.26 1.88 -11.13
CA ALA A 408 10.91 3.22 -11.56
C ALA A 408 11.63 3.61 -12.86
N SER A 409 12.91 3.27 -13.00
CA SER A 409 13.71 3.59 -14.20
C SER A 409 13.27 2.86 -15.46
N GLU A 410 12.88 1.59 -15.36
CA GLU A 410 12.43 0.80 -16.52
C GLU A 410 10.98 1.12 -16.94
N CYS A 411 10.20 1.80 -16.09
CA CYS A 411 8.75 1.98 -16.27
C CYS A 411 8.29 3.44 -16.23
N LEU A 412 8.53 4.13 -15.12
CA LEU A 412 8.00 5.47 -14.83
C LEU A 412 8.81 6.58 -15.47
N TYR A 413 10.13 6.40 -15.58
CA TYR A 413 11.04 7.43 -16.08
C TYR A 413 11.03 7.48 -17.62
N MET A 414 9.86 7.78 -18.16
CA MET A 414 9.60 7.92 -19.59
C MET A 414 8.93 9.28 -19.86
N ASP A 415 9.38 9.99 -20.90
CA ASP A 415 8.88 11.30 -21.33
C ASP A 415 7.36 11.26 -21.50
N ALA A 416 6.81 10.20 -22.10
CA ALA A 416 5.38 10.04 -22.31
C ALA A 416 4.57 9.99 -20.99
N VAL A 417 5.14 9.39 -19.93
CA VAL A 417 4.49 9.32 -18.61
C VAL A 417 4.56 10.68 -17.91
N ILE A 418 5.70 11.37 -18.01
CA ILE A 418 5.88 12.73 -17.49
C ILE A 418 4.93 13.71 -18.20
N ASP A 419 4.83 13.65 -19.52
CA ASP A 419 3.92 14.46 -20.30
C ASP A 419 2.45 14.22 -19.92
N ALA A 420 2.07 12.96 -19.66
CA ALA A 420 0.73 12.62 -19.20
C ALA A 420 0.44 13.15 -17.78
N LEU A 421 1.43 13.11 -16.87
CA LEU A 421 1.33 13.72 -15.54
C LEU A 421 1.22 15.24 -15.62
N LEU A 422 1.96 15.88 -16.52
CA LEU A 422 1.99 17.33 -16.70
C LEU A 422 0.86 17.87 -17.58
N HIS A 423 0.12 17.02 -18.29
CA HIS A 423 -1.00 17.42 -19.12
C HIS A 423 -2.02 18.35 -18.42
N PRO A 424 -2.54 18.04 -17.20
CA PRO A 424 -3.43 18.96 -16.48
C PRO A 424 -2.76 20.30 -16.14
N VAL A 425 -1.47 20.29 -15.82
CA VAL A 425 -0.69 21.49 -15.46
C VAL A 425 -0.49 22.38 -16.69
N LYS A 426 -0.06 21.80 -17.81
CA LYS A 426 0.14 22.49 -19.09
C LYS A 426 -1.17 23.11 -19.60
N SER A 427 -2.28 22.39 -19.46
CA SER A 427 -3.61 22.87 -19.84
C SER A 427 -4.03 24.14 -19.07
N LEU A 428 -3.75 24.18 -17.76
CA LEU A 428 -4.02 25.35 -16.91
C LEU A 428 -3.07 26.53 -17.19
N LEU A 429 -1.82 26.24 -17.58
CA LEU A 429 -0.88 27.27 -17.99
C LEU A 429 -1.34 27.94 -19.28
N ASP A 430 -1.71 27.14 -20.28
CA ASP A 430 -2.19 27.57 -21.60
C ASP A 430 -3.55 28.29 -21.56
N GLY A 431 -4.25 28.29 -20.41
CA GLY A 431 -5.59 28.86 -20.26
C GLY A 431 -6.67 28.09 -21.02
N LYS A 432 -6.40 26.82 -21.38
CA LYS A 432 -7.40 25.96 -22.03
C LYS A 432 -8.39 25.47 -20.99
N GLU A 433 -9.69 25.58 -21.30
CA GLU A 433 -10.74 24.94 -20.52
C GLU A 433 -10.64 23.42 -20.66
N VAL A 434 -9.87 22.80 -19.78
CA VAL A 434 -9.89 21.35 -19.61
C VAL A 434 -10.74 21.08 -18.39
N TYR A 435 -11.92 20.52 -18.62
CA TYR A 435 -12.72 19.96 -17.54
C TYR A 435 -11.84 18.88 -16.89
N ILE A 436 -11.72 18.89 -15.56
CA ILE A 436 -10.96 17.92 -14.75
C ILE A 436 -11.80 17.61 -13.52
N ASN A 437 -12.05 16.33 -13.25
CA ASN A 437 -12.81 15.93 -12.08
C ASN A 437 -11.99 16.19 -10.80
N CYS A 438 -12.52 16.99 -9.87
CA CYS A 438 -11.86 17.34 -8.61
C CYS A 438 -10.42 17.87 -8.80
N LEU A 439 -10.27 18.89 -9.65
CA LEU A 439 -9.00 19.50 -10.07
C LEU A 439 -7.96 19.65 -8.95
N ALA A 440 -8.33 20.25 -7.81
CA ALA A 440 -7.40 20.47 -6.71
C ALA A 440 -6.78 19.17 -6.17
N THR A 441 -7.60 18.11 -5.98
CA THR A 441 -7.10 16.82 -5.48
C THR A 441 -6.27 16.07 -6.52
N ALA A 442 -6.62 16.18 -7.81
CA ALA A 442 -5.84 15.60 -8.89
C ALA A 442 -4.46 16.27 -8.99
N LEU A 443 -4.41 17.60 -8.89
CA LEU A 443 -3.16 18.38 -8.89
C LEU A 443 -2.27 18.03 -7.69
N ILE A 444 -2.84 17.86 -6.49
CA ILE A 444 -2.08 17.41 -5.32
C ILE A 444 -1.49 16.02 -5.55
N GLY A 445 -2.28 15.08 -6.10
CA GLY A 445 -1.79 13.75 -6.44
C GLY A 445 -0.65 13.78 -7.48
N VAL A 446 -0.84 14.54 -8.56
CA VAL A 446 0.20 14.73 -9.58
C VAL A 446 1.48 15.32 -8.96
N ALA A 447 1.36 16.34 -8.11
CA ALA A 447 2.51 16.93 -7.42
C ALA A 447 3.22 15.94 -6.49
N ASP A 448 2.49 15.08 -5.77
CA ASP A 448 3.11 14.05 -4.92
C ASP A 448 3.94 13.05 -5.74
N ILE A 449 3.42 12.56 -6.87
CA ILE A 449 4.19 11.66 -7.77
C ILE A 449 5.41 12.39 -8.35
N LEU A 450 5.25 13.61 -8.85
CA LEU A 450 6.35 14.40 -9.41
C LEU A 450 7.44 14.68 -8.37
N ALA A 451 7.06 14.95 -7.12
CA ALA A 451 8.02 15.17 -6.04
C ALA A 451 8.82 13.89 -5.74
N ARG A 452 8.18 12.72 -5.75
CA ARG A 452 8.87 11.43 -5.58
C ARG A 452 9.82 11.12 -6.73
N ILE A 453 9.42 11.43 -7.96
CA ILE A 453 10.30 11.30 -9.14
C ILE A 453 11.51 12.23 -9.01
N ALA A 454 11.29 13.49 -8.63
CA ALA A 454 12.35 14.49 -8.46
C ALA A 454 13.30 14.21 -7.28
N ALA A 455 12.90 13.38 -6.32
CA ALA A 455 13.72 13.02 -5.17
C ALA A 455 14.80 11.97 -5.48
N VAL A 456 14.69 11.28 -6.62
CA VAL A 456 15.64 10.24 -7.05
C VAL A 456 16.48 10.78 -8.21
N GLU A 457 17.77 10.45 -8.26
CA GLU A 457 18.74 10.99 -9.24
C GLU A 457 18.30 10.78 -10.70
N ASP A 458 17.99 9.55 -11.10
CA ASP A 458 17.54 9.22 -12.47
C ASP A 458 16.23 9.96 -12.84
N GLY A 459 15.29 10.06 -11.90
CA GLY A 459 14.02 10.74 -12.09
C GLY A 459 14.18 12.27 -12.15
N LEU A 460 15.11 12.82 -11.36
CA LEU A 460 15.48 14.22 -11.42
C LEU A 460 16.10 14.55 -12.78
N SER A 461 17.05 13.75 -13.27
CA SER A 461 17.66 13.97 -14.58
C SER A 461 16.61 14.00 -15.68
N LEU A 462 15.66 13.06 -15.67
CA LEU A 462 14.55 13.05 -16.62
C LEU A 462 13.71 14.34 -16.57
N LEU A 463 13.38 14.84 -15.38
CA LEU A 463 12.61 16.09 -15.25
C LEU A 463 13.37 17.32 -15.73
N LEU A 464 14.70 17.33 -15.59
CA LEU A 464 15.56 18.44 -16.00
C LEU A 464 15.87 18.43 -17.51
N TYR A 465 16.14 17.26 -18.08
CA TYR A 465 16.72 17.12 -19.42
C TYR A 465 15.91 16.26 -20.41
N GLY A 466 14.95 15.47 -19.93
CA GLY A 466 14.19 14.49 -20.71
C GLY A 466 14.98 13.20 -21.02
N GLU A 467 14.37 12.24 -21.71
CA GLU A 467 15.00 10.94 -22.02
C GLU A 467 16.30 11.04 -22.86
N ARG A 468 16.47 12.14 -23.62
CA ARG A 468 17.60 12.33 -24.54
C ARG A 468 18.68 13.22 -23.96
N GLU A 469 19.43 12.70 -23.00
CA GLU A 469 20.54 13.40 -22.34
C GLU A 469 21.72 13.87 -23.24
N LYS A 470 21.79 13.58 -24.56
CA LYS A 470 23.10 13.63 -25.27
C LYS A 470 23.19 14.33 -26.63
N THR A 471 22.16 15.01 -27.13
CA THR A 471 22.32 15.81 -28.36
C THR A 471 21.57 17.14 -28.28
N ALA A 472 22.36 18.20 -28.15
CA ALA A 472 22.04 19.63 -28.14
C ALA A 472 20.75 20.05 -28.90
N ASN A 473 19.91 20.84 -28.22
CA ASN A 473 19.65 22.25 -28.52
C ASN A 473 18.87 22.88 -27.34
N GLU A 474 19.13 24.17 -27.08
CA GLU A 474 18.85 24.94 -25.86
C GLU A 474 17.37 25.15 -25.46
N ASP A 475 16.42 24.36 -25.96
CA ASP A 475 14.99 24.47 -25.64
C ASP A 475 14.36 23.22 -24.98
N SER A 476 15.16 22.22 -24.57
CA SER A 476 14.63 20.89 -24.20
C SER A 476 14.10 20.74 -22.75
N SER A 477 14.16 21.76 -21.91
CA SER A 477 13.74 21.65 -20.48
C SER A 477 12.22 21.75 -20.25
N THR A 478 11.41 21.05 -21.07
CA THR A 478 9.95 21.23 -21.11
C THR A 478 9.26 20.91 -19.77
N ALA A 479 9.65 19.84 -19.09
CA ALA A 479 9.00 19.39 -17.85
C ALA A 479 9.28 20.34 -16.67
N VAL A 480 10.55 20.59 -16.37
CA VAL A 480 10.96 21.57 -15.35
C VAL A 480 10.42 22.97 -15.65
N HIS A 481 10.42 23.39 -16.92
CA HIS A 481 9.83 24.66 -17.33
C HIS A 481 8.35 24.75 -16.97
N ILE A 482 7.55 23.73 -17.33
CA ILE A 482 6.12 23.66 -17.02
C ILE A 482 5.89 23.72 -15.51
N ILE A 483 6.62 22.92 -14.73
CA ILE A 483 6.45 22.83 -13.27
C ILE A 483 6.77 24.17 -12.61
N VAL A 484 7.90 24.79 -12.97
CA VAL A 484 8.35 26.05 -12.34
C VAL A 484 7.46 27.22 -12.76
N GLN A 485 7.09 27.33 -14.05
CA GLN A 485 6.17 28.38 -14.51
C GLN A 485 4.80 28.26 -13.85
N PHE A 486 4.28 27.04 -13.70
CA PHE A 486 3.02 26.82 -12.99
C PHE A 486 3.12 27.20 -11.52
N THR A 487 4.22 26.84 -10.85
CA THR A 487 4.46 27.20 -9.45
C THR A 487 4.55 28.72 -9.27
N LYS A 488 5.24 29.43 -10.18
CA LYS A 488 5.28 30.91 -10.18
C LYS A 488 3.90 31.52 -10.39
N LYS A 489 3.13 31.00 -11.35
CA LYS A 489 1.75 31.45 -11.60
C LYS A 489 0.88 31.26 -10.35
N LEU A 490 0.98 30.13 -9.66
CA LEU A 490 0.27 29.87 -8.40
C LEU A 490 0.66 30.83 -7.25
N LEU A 491 1.92 31.28 -7.21
CA LEU A 491 2.43 32.22 -6.22
C LEU A 491 2.00 33.67 -6.47
N HIS A 492 1.79 34.05 -7.74
CA HIS A 492 1.53 35.44 -8.15
C HIS A 492 0.05 35.70 -8.43
N ASP A 493 -0.61 34.77 -9.11
CA ASP A 493 -1.99 34.88 -9.56
C ASP A 493 -2.86 33.81 -8.87
N ASP A 494 -4.10 34.16 -8.54
CA ASP A 494 -5.09 33.14 -8.25
C ASP A 494 -5.64 32.61 -9.57
N ILE A 495 -5.42 31.32 -9.84
CA ILE A 495 -6.01 30.65 -11.00
C ILE A 495 -7.52 30.67 -10.81
N SER A 496 -8.25 31.33 -11.71
CA SER A 496 -9.71 31.55 -11.63
C SER A 496 -10.52 30.28 -11.36
N LEU A 497 -10.08 29.13 -11.86
CA LEU A 497 -10.70 27.82 -11.65
C LEU A 497 -10.50 27.24 -10.23
N LEU A 498 -9.51 27.75 -9.50
CA LEU A 498 -9.17 27.34 -8.13
C LEU A 498 -9.44 28.43 -7.09
N SER A 499 -9.77 29.65 -7.54
CA SER A 499 -10.13 30.79 -6.68
C SER A 499 -11.34 30.44 -5.79
N GLY A 500 -11.18 30.59 -4.48
CA GLY A 500 -12.23 30.29 -3.49
C GLY A 500 -12.26 28.84 -2.97
N SER A 501 -11.37 27.96 -3.43
CA SER A 501 -11.22 26.61 -2.86
C SER A 501 -10.36 26.65 -1.58
N GLU A 502 -10.86 26.09 -0.48
CA GLU A 502 -10.09 25.90 0.77
C GLU A 502 -8.80 25.08 0.57
N ILE A 503 -8.72 24.31 -0.52
CA ILE A 503 -7.60 23.41 -0.83
C ILE A 503 -6.49 24.13 -1.63
N LEU A 504 -6.72 25.36 -2.12
CA LEU A 504 -5.73 26.09 -2.92
C LEU A 504 -4.37 26.25 -2.23
N PRO A 505 -4.25 26.61 -0.94
CA PRO A 505 -2.95 26.66 -0.25
C PRO A 505 -2.21 25.32 -0.26
N VAL A 506 -2.94 24.21 -0.16
CA VAL A 506 -2.38 22.85 -0.22
C VAL A 506 -1.83 22.55 -1.62
N VAL A 507 -2.53 22.97 -2.68
CA VAL A 507 -2.03 22.86 -4.06
C VAL A 507 -0.75 23.69 -4.25
N LYS A 508 -0.74 24.95 -3.75
CA LYS A 508 0.46 25.80 -3.81
C LYS A 508 1.64 25.14 -3.09
N GLY A 509 1.42 24.64 -1.88
CA GLY A 509 2.43 23.92 -1.10
C GLY A 509 2.96 22.67 -1.80
N ALA A 510 2.08 21.87 -2.43
CA ALA A 510 2.47 20.65 -3.13
C ALA A 510 3.42 20.93 -4.31
N PHE A 511 3.13 21.94 -5.13
CA PHE A 511 4.02 22.29 -6.25
C PHE A 511 5.32 22.96 -5.82
N ILE A 512 5.29 23.78 -4.75
CA ILE A 512 6.53 24.26 -4.11
C ILE A 512 7.39 23.09 -3.64
N PHE A 513 6.78 22.05 -3.10
CA PHE A 513 7.48 20.84 -2.66
C PHE A 513 8.11 20.08 -3.84
N VAL A 514 7.46 20.01 -5.01
CA VAL A 514 8.07 19.47 -6.23
C VAL A 514 9.34 20.25 -6.59
N CYS A 515 9.25 21.58 -6.69
CA CYS A 515 10.41 22.42 -6.99
C CYS A 515 11.52 22.26 -5.95
N ARG A 516 11.16 22.09 -4.67
CA ARG A 516 12.10 21.83 -3.57
C ARG A 516 12.95 20.60 -3.80
N GLN A 517 12.35 19.50 -4.25
CA GLN A 517 13.13 18.29 -4.55
C GLN A 517 14.17 18.54 -5.65
N MET A 518 13.87 19.42 -6.60
CA MET A 518 14.81 19.79 -7.68
C MET A 518 15.93 20.72 -7.21
N TYR A 519 15.63 21.84 -6.55
CA TYR A 519 16.68 22.82 -6.18
C TYR A 519 17.52 22.44 -4.95
N ARG A 520 17.18 21.34 -4.28
CA ARG A 520 18.01 20.76 -3.19
C ARG A 520 19.35 20.24 -3.69
N THR A 521 19.43 19.84 -4.97
CA THR A 521 20.67 19.38 -5.59
C THR A 521 21.37 20.55 -6.30
N CYS A 522 22.70 20.49 -6.38
CA CYS A 522 23.47 21.52 -7.07
C CYS A 522 23.10 21.62 -8.56
N GLU A 523 22.91 20.48 -9.22
CA GLU A 523 22.54 20.38 -10.64
C GLU A 523 21.16 20.99 -10.90
N GLY A 524 20.14 20.53 -10.18
CA GLY A 524 18.79 21.06 -10.32
C GLY A 524 18.74 22.55 -10.01
N LEU A 525 19.44 23.02 -8.97
CA LEU A 525 19.51 24.45 -8.71
C LEU A 525 20.11 25.24 -9.89
N GLN A 526 21.16 24.77 -10.56
CA GLN A 526 21.72 25.49 -11.71
C GLN A 526 20.68 25.68 -12.83
N VAL A 527 19.89 24.65 -13.11
CA VAL A 527 18.80 24.71 -14.10
C VAL A 527 17.68 25.65 -13.66
N LEU A 528 17.38 25.72 -12.36
CA LEU A 528 16.29 26.53 -11.82
C LEU A 528 16.63 28.02 -11.62
N ILE A 529 17.91 28.41 -11.60
CA ILE A 529 18.34 29.81 -11.37
C ILE A 529 17.66 30.82 -12.32
N PRO A 530 17.62 30.60 -13.66
CA PRO A 530 17.04 31.58 -14.59
C PRO A 530 15.56 31.88 -14.33
N TYR A 531 14.85 31.00 -13.63
CA TYR A 531 13.43 31.18 -13.34
C TYR A 531 13.16 32.13 -12.17
N GLY A 532 14.16 32.47 -11.34
CA GLY A 532 13.99 33.40 -10.22
C GLY A 532 13.01 32.91 -9.14
N LEU A 533 12.87 31.59 -8.95
CA LEU A 533 11.87 31.03 -8.02
C LEU A 533 12.03 31.52 -6.57
N HIS A 534 13.27 31.71 -6.12
CA HIS A 534 13.60 32.25 -4.80
C HIS A 534 13.03 33.67 -4.58
N GLU A 535 13.05 34.52 -5.61
CA GLU A 535 12.47 35.87 -5.57
C GLU A 535 10.94 35.77 -5.47
N SER A 536 10.31 34.95 -6.31
CA SER A 536 8.85 34.76 -6.30
C SER A 536 8.33 34.22 -4.96
N ILE A 537 9.03 33.25 -4.35
CA ILE A 537 8.68 32.74 -3.02
C ILE A 537 8.94 33.81 -1.95
N GLY A 538 10.05 34.54 -2.04
CA GLY A 538 10.38 35.64 -1.12
C GLY A 538 9.35 36.77 -1.13
N GLU A 539 8.84 37.14 -2.31
CA GLU A 539 7.76 38.12 -2.45
C GLU A 539 6.44 37.61 -1.88
N ALA A 540 6.07 36.35 -2.15
CA ALA A 540 4.87 35.73 -1.58
C ALA A 540 4.96 35.66 -0.05
N TRP A 541 6.14 35.35 0.49
CA TRP A 541 6.39 35.37 1.93
C TRP A 541 6.23 36.78 2.51
N LYS A 542 6.84 37.81 1.90
CA LYS A 542 6.68 39.21 2.36
C LYS A 542 5.21 39.64 2.40
N LYS A 543 4.43 39.30 1.36
CA LYS A 543 2.98 39.58 1.32
C LYS A 543 2.23 38.86 2.46
N THR A 544 2.58 37.59 2.73
CA THR A 544 1.95 36.78 3.77
C THR A 544 2.33 37.24 5.18
N SER A 545 3.60 37.56 5.41
CA SER A 545 4.13 38.07 6.69
C SER A 545 3.42 39.36 7.11
N LEU A 546 3.15 40.28 6.16
CA LEU A 546 2.40 41.51 6.44
C LEU A 546 0.93 41.25 6.85
N LEU A 547 0.34 40.13 6.40
CA LEU A 547 -1.01 39.72 6.81
C LEU A 547 -0.99 39.04 8.19
N SER A 548 0.05 38.24 8.46
CA SER A 548 0.32 37.60 9.75
C SER A 548 0.50 38.63 10.88
N GLU A 549 1.27 39.70 10.63
CA GLU A 549 1.49 40.79 11.59
C GLU A 549 0.23 41.63 11.89
N ARG A 550 -0.76 41.63 10.98
CA ARG A 550 -2.02 42.38 11.13
C ARG A 550 -3.09 41.63 11.93
N VAL A 551 -2.86 40.37 12.31
CA VAL A 551 -3.78 39.59 13.16
C VAL A 551 -3.64 40.09 14.60
N PRO A 552 -4.65 40.77 15.19
CA PRO A 552 -4.54 41.28 16.54
C PRO A 552 -4.53 40.13 17.57
N THR A 553 -3.72 40.28 18.62
CA THR A 553 -3.79 39.45 19.83
C THR A 553 -5.25 39.36 20.30
N PRO A 554 -5.81 38.15 20.51
CA PRO A 554 -7.21 38.02 20.88
C PRO A 554 -7.44 38.70 22.22
N VAL A 555 -8.31 39.72 22.22
CA VAL A 555 -8.80 40.34 23.44
C VAL A 555 -9.74 39.34 24.10
N THR A 556 -9.44 38.96 25.33
CA THR A 556 -10.33 38.15 26.18
C THR A 556 -11.71 38.80 26.27
N GLY A 557 -12.72 38.21 25.63
CA GLY A 557 -14.12 38.57 25.83
C GLY A 557 -15.01 38.87 24.60
N ALA A 558 -14.63 38.50 23.37
CA ALA A 558 -15.51 38.64 22.20
C ALA A 558 -15.86 37.28 21.55
N ASP A 559 -17.14 36.93 21.61
CA ASP A 559 -17.73 35.64 21.18
C ASP A 559 -17.86 35.47 19.64
N SER A 560 -16.76 35.64 18.88
CA SER A 560 -16.73 35.34 17.43
C SER A 560 -15.58 34.39 17.06
N ILE A 561 -15.53 33.22 17.72
CA ILE A 561 -14.30 32.42 17.88
C ILE A 561 -14.09 31.33 16.79
N SER A 562 -15.06 30.96 15.95
CA SER A 562 -14.88 29.78 15.06
C SER A 562 -14.23 30.05 13.70
N SER A 563 -14.52 31.15 12.99
CA SER A 563 -14.00 31.40 11.64
C SER A 563 -12.67 32.18 11.62
N VAL A 564 -12.55 33.23 12.44
CA VAL A 564 -11.36 34.09 12.52
C VAL A 564 -10.13 33.32 13.06
N SER A 565 -10.35 32.30 13.90
CA SER A 565 -9.29 31.45 14.45
C SER A 565 -8.76 30.40 13.47
N LEU A 566 -9.54 30.03 12.43
CA LEU A 566 -9.13 29.07 11.40
C LEU A 566 -8.34 29.76 10.29
N GLU A 567 -8.79 30.95 9.86
CA GLU A 567 -8.12 31.75 8.83
C GLU A 567 -6.72 32.20 9.28
N SER A 568 -6.59 32.67 10.53
CA SER A 568 -5.30 33.01 11.13
C SER A 568 -4.33 31.81 11.22
N LYS A 569 -4.84 30.61 11.56
CA LYS A 569 -4.04 29.37 11.54
C LYS A 569 -3.57 28.99 10.14
N ASN A 570 -4.42 29.13 9.13
CA ASN A 570 -4.08 28.84 7.74
C ASN A 570 -3.02 29.81 7.19
N ILE A 571 -3.09 31.09 7.56
CA ILE A 571 -2.07 32.10 7.20
C ILE A 571 -0.71 31.76 7.81
N LEU A 572 -0.68 31.37 9.09
CA LEU A 572 0.56 30.95 9.78
C LEU A 572 1.16 29.69 9.14
N LEU A 573 0.35 28.68 8.85
CA LEU A 573 0.81 27.45 8.19
C LEU A 573 1.38 27.72 6.79
N TRP A 574 0.76 28.65 6.06
CA TRP A 574 1.24 29.08 4.76
C TRP A 574 2.57 29.85 4.86
N GLU A 575 2.71 30.73 5.85
CA GLU A 575 3.97 31.42 6.14
C GLU A 575 5.10 30.44 6.46
N GLU A 576 4.84 29.44 7.30
CA GLU A 576 5.79 28.36 7.63
C GLU A 576 6.18 27.55 6.38
N THR A 577 5.22 27.24 5.51
CA THR A 577 5.49 26.52 4.24
C THR A 577 6.43 27.31 3.33
N LEU A 578 6.25 28.64 3.24
CA LEU A 578 7.10 29.51 2.42
C LEU A 578 8.50 29.68 3.03
N LEU A 579 8.60 29.81 4.36
CA LEU A 579 9.88 29.87 5.07
C LEU A 579 10.66 28.55 4.94
N ASP A 580 9.98 27.41 5.05
CA ASP A 580 10.60 26.10 4.81
C ASP A 580 11.11 25.99 3.36
N ALA A 581 10.33 26.40 2.37
CA ALA A 581 10.78 26.42 0.98
C ALA A 581 12.02 27.29 0.76
N LEU A 582 12.03 28.51 1.31
CA LEU A 582 13.19 29.41 1.25
C LEU A 582 14.42 28.81 1.96
N LEU A 583 14.21 28.22 3.14
CA LEU A 583 15.26 27.55 3.92
C LEU A 583 15.94 26.45 3.10
N ASN A 584 15.19 25.66 2.32
CA ASN A 584 15.74 24.56 1.56
C ASN A 584 16.64 24.96 0.38
N PHE A 585 16.64 26.23 -0.08
CA PHE A 585 17.66 26.71 -1.02
C PHE A 585 19.06 26.64 -0.41
N SER A 586 19.18 26.80 0.91
CA SER A 586 20.46 26.72 1.62
C SER A 586 21.04 25.31 1.74
N ALA A 587 20.35 24.28 1.22
CA ALA A 587 20.91 22.95 1.04
C ALA A 587 22.14 22.96 0.10
N THR A 588 22.25 23.98 -0.77
CA THR A 588 23.42 24.19 -1.64
C THR A 588 24.12 25.52 -1.32
N PRO A 589 25.44 25.62 -1.53
CA PRO A 589 26.17 26.87 -1.29
C PRO A 589 25.65 28.05 -2.12
N LYS A 590 25.33 27.81 -3.41
CA LYS A 590 24.81 28.87 -4.29
C LYS A 590 23.40 29.29 -3.90
N GLY A 591 22.56 28.35 -3.49
CA GLY A 591 21.20 28.65 -3.02
C GLY A 591 21.18 29.42 -1.69
N LEU A 592 22.18 29.26 -0.83
CA LEU A 592 22.34 30.11 0.36
C LEU A 592 22.50 31.60 0.01
N PHE A 593 23.22 31.92 -1.06
CA PHE A 593 23.32 33.31 -1.56
C PHE A 593 22.00 33.81 -2.14
N LEU A 594 21.25 32.94 -2.83
CA LEU A 594 19.90 33.28 -3.32
C LEU A 594 18.92 33.51 -2.17
N LEU A 595 19.01 32.71 -1.09
CA LEU A 595 18.23 32.97 0.13
C LEU A 595 18.58 34.33 0.72
N GLN A 596 19.87 34.67 0.77
CA GLN A 596 20.32 35.98 1.28
C GLN A 596 19.76 37.15 0.46
N SER A 597 19.65 37.03 -0.87
CA SER A 597 19.10 38.10 -1.71
C SER A 597 17.62 38.39 -1.44
N THR A 598 16.85 37.41 -0.96
CA THR A 598 15.43 37.62 -0.61
C THR A 598 15.23 38.49 0.63
N GLY A 599 16.23 38.57 1.51
CA GLY A 599 16.14 39.22 2.82
C GLY A 599 15.47 38.38 3.92
N ALA A 600 15.07 37.14 3.64
CA ALA A 600 14.34 36.28 4.59
C ALA A 600 15.25 35.48 5.55
N MET A 601 16.57 35.68 5.52
CA MET A 601 17.56 34.86 6.24
C MET A 601 17.26 34.72 7.74
N ASN A 602 17.05 35.84 8.44
CA ASN A 602 16.80 35.83 9.88
C ASN A 602 15.49 35.12 10.22
N ASN A 603 14.43 35.33 9.42
CA ASN A 603 13.14 34.68 9.61
C ASN A 603 13.23 33.17 9.37
N CYS A 604 13.97 32.73 8.35
CA CYS A 604 14.20 31.30 8.07
C CYS A 604 14.98 30.62 9.21
N VAL A 605 16.01 31.28 9.75
CA VAL A 605 16.78 30.74 10.88
C VAL A 605 15.92 30.66 12.15
N ASN A 606 15.09 31.67 12.43
CA ASN A 606 14.17 31.65 13.56
C ASN A 606 13.11 30.55 13.40
N PHE A 607 12.57 30.36 12.20
CA PHE A 607 11.66 29.27 11.88
C PHE A 607 12.32 27.90 12.09
N MET A 608 13.52 27.71 11.54
CA MET A 608 14.31 26.49 11.72
C MET A 608 14.55 26.19 13.21
N PHE A 609 14.93 27.20 14.01
CA PHE A 609 15.13 27.03 15.45
C PHE A 609 13.84 26.62 16.18
N ARG A 610 12.70 27.24 15.86
CA ARG A 610 11.39 26.86 16.42
C ARG A 610 11.00 25.43 16.05
N SER A 611 11.17 25.06 14.78
CA SER A 611 10.88 23.72 14.26
C SER A 611 11.75 22.66 14.95
N LEU A 612 13.06 22.89 15.05
CA LEU A 612 14.00 22.01 15.75
C LEU A 612 13.66 21.86 17.23
N SER A 613 13.32 22.96 17.90
CA SER A 613 12.91 22.94 19.31
C SER A 613 11.65 22.09 19.54
N LYS A 614 10.70 22.13 18.58
CA LYS A 614 9.48 21.30 18.63
C LYS A 614 9.79 19.82 18.39
N LYS A 615 10.63 19.49 17.39
CA LYS A 615 11.06 18.10 17.10
C LYS A 615 11.85 17.47 18.26
N LEU A 616 12.65 18.28 18.97
CA LEU A 616 13.38 17.86 20.17
C LEU A 616 12.45 17.51 21.35
N GLN A 617 11.28 18.14 21.44
CA GLN A 617 10.27 17.82 22.45
C GLN A 617 9.51 16.52 22.13
N THR A 618 9.34 16.17 20.85
CA THR A 618 8.60 14.97 20.39
C THR A 618 9.45 13.70 20.28
N ASN A 619 10.78 13.75 20.52
CA ASN A 619 11.73 12.63 20.37
C ASN A 619 11.77 11.99 18.97
N GLU A 620 11.35 12.70 17.91
CA GLU A 620 11.36 12.22 16.52
C GLU A 620 12.75 12.45 15.89
N TYR A 621 13.71 11.56 16.19
CA TYR A 621 15.12 11.74 15.82
C TYR A 621 15.49 11.34 14.38
N GLU A 622 14.60 10.73 13.61
CA GLU A 622 14.92 10.18 12.27
C GLU A 622 14.91 11.23 11.13
N GLU A 623 14.23 12.37 11.28
CA GLU A 623 14.16 13.43 10.25
C GLU A 623 15.27 14.50 10.31
N PHE A 624 16.23 14.38 11.23
CA PHE A 624 17.26 15.43 11.45
C PHE A 624 18.33 15.53 10.35
N GLY A 625 18.32 14.67 9.33
CA GLY A 625 19.36 14.61 8.29
C GLY A 625 19.49 15.91 7.48
N ASP A 626 18.37 16.40 6.94
CA ASP A 626 18.34 17.57 6.05
C ASP A 626 18.60 18.88 6.81
N ASP A 627 17.99 19.02 8.00
CA ASP A 627 18.12 20.22 8.84
C ASP A 627 19.58 20.43 9.29
N ARG A 628 20.35 19.35 9.53
CA ARG A 628 21.78 19.43 9.88
C ARG A 628 22.65 19.97 8.76
N VAL A 629 22.39 19.54 7.52
CA VAL A 629 23.14 20.05 6.35
C VAL A 629 22.89 21.54 6.19
N ILE A 630 21.63 21.96 6.31
CA ILE A 630 21.22 23.37 6.22
C ILE A 630 21.88 24.23 7.30
N VAL A 631 21.83 23.83 8.57
CA VAL A 631 22.49 24.59 9.66
C VAL A 631 23.98 24.72 9.40
N THR A 632 24.63 23.64 8.97
CA THR A 632 26.08 23.63 8.67
C THR A 632 26.40 24.57 7.51
N GLN A 633 25.60 24.54 6.44
CA GLN A 633 25.75 25.45 5.30
C GLN A 633 25.54 26.92 5.70
N MET A 634 24.49 27.24 6.46
CA MET A 634 24.28 28.59 6.99
C MET A 634 25.43 29.07 7.85
N ALA A 635 26.07 28.16 8.56
CA ALA A 635 27.24 28.45 9.36
C ALA A 635 28.43 28.91 8.47
N THR A 636 28.52 28.47 7.21
CA THR A 636 29.66 28.81 6.35
C THR A 636 29.72 30.28 5.92
N THR A 637 28.62 31.03 6.00
CA THR A 637 28.60 32.46 5.63
C THR A 637 28.53 33.38 6.85
N PRO A 638 29.16 34.56 6.83
CA PRO A 638 29.09 35.51 7.95
C PRO A 638 27.66 35.95 8.30
N THR A 639 26.83 36.14 7.28
CA THR A 639 25.42 36.54 7.43
C THR A 639 24.57 35.42 8.03
N GLY A 640 24.74 34.17 7.58
CA GLY A 640 24.07 33.01 8.18
C GLY A 640 24.56 32.72 9.61
N ALA A 641 25.86 32.86 9.87
CA ALA A 641 26.43 32.74 11.21
C ALA A 641 25.88 33.79 12.18
N ALA A 642 25.78 35.05 11.76
CA ALA A 642 25.19 36.12 12.55
C ALA A 642 23.69 35.87 12.84
N ALA A 643 22.94 35.35 11.85
CA ALA A 643 21.54 34.97 12.03
C ALA A 643 21.36 33.81 13.04
N LEU A 644 22.25 32.80 12.98
CA LEU A 644 22.28 31.69 13.96
C LEU A 644 22.61 32.18 15.38
N GLN A 645 23.47 33.19 15.49
CA GLN A 645 23.80 33.78 16.79
C GLN A 645 22.63 34.63 17.34
N SER A 646 22.04 35.49 16.50
CA SER A 646 20.98 36.41 16.91
C SER A 646 19.65 35.71 17.23
N SER A 647 19.37 34.58 16.59
CA SER A 647 18.19 33.74 16.89
C SER A 647 18.24 33.05 18.26
N GLY A 648 19.41 33.02 18.92
CA GLY A 648 19.61 32.26 20.15
C GLY A 648 19.78 30.76 19.93
N PHE A 649 19.84 30.29 18.67
CA PHE A 649 20.09 28.90 18.32
C PHE A 649 21.40 28.39 18.94
N ILE A 650 22.50 29.12 18.71
CA ILE A 650 23.83 28.74 19.24
C ILE A 650 23.82 28.72 20.77
N LYS A 651 23.21 29.73 21.41
CA LYS A 651 23.12 29.81 22.87
C LYS A 651 22.37 28.61 23.46
N THR A 652 21.25 28.23 22.85
CA THR A 652 20.44 27.09 23.28
C THR A 652 21.19 25.78 23.06
N LEU A 653 21.82 25.62 21.90
CA LEU A 653 22.63 24.44 21.57
C LEU A 653 23.79 24.24 22.56
N VAL A 654 24.50 25.33 22.90
CA VAL A 654 25.56 25.30 23.92
C VAL A 654 25.00 24.97 25.30
N THR A 655 23.84 25.53 25.66
CA THR A 655 23.20 25.26 26.97
C THR A 655 22.72 23.82 27.08
N GLU A 656 22.16 23.24 26.02
CA GLU A 656 21.76 21.83 25.97
C GLU A 656 22.96 20.88 26.04
N LEU A 657 24.01 21.16 25.25
CA LEU A 657 25.26 20.41 25.34
C LEU A 657 25.81 20.48 26.77
N TRP A 658 25.84 21.67 27.36
CA TRP A 658 26.33 21.89 28.72
C TRP A 658 25.51 21.12 29.76
N ALA A 659 24.18 21.15 29.67
CA ALA A 659 23.29 20.38 30.54
C ALA A 659 23.50 18.86 30.40
N LEU A 660 23.73 18.37 29.17
CA LEU A 660 24.04 16.96 28.92
C LEU A 660 25.41 16.56 29.48
N LEU A 661 26.40 17.45 29.43
CA LEU A 661 27.75 17.21 29.92
C LEU A 661 27.86 17.29 31.45
N GLU A 662 27.16 18.23 32.10
CA GLU A 662 27.27 18.44 33.55
C GLU A 662 26.40 17.50 34.40
N CYS A 663 25.19 17.15 33.94
CA CYS A 663 24.20 16.51 34.82
C CYS A 663 23.57 15.21 34.32
N GLY A 664 23.69 14.84 33.03
CA GLY A 664 22.67 13.94 32.47
C GLY A 664 21.26 14.54 32.67
N LYS A 665 20.20 13.89 32.20
CA LYS A 665 18.84 14.42 32.42
C LYS A 665 18.29 14.16 33.83
N ASP A 666 19.09 13.58 34.72
CA ASP A 666 18.68 13.18 36.05
C ASP A 666 19.34 14.08 37.09
N ASP A 667 18.53 14.71 37.96
CA ASP A 667 18.92 15.56 39.10
C ASP A 667 19.68 14.79 40.21
N VAL A 668 20.65 13.95 39.86
CA VAL A 668 21.54 13.29 40.81
C VAL A 668 22.82 14.10 40.85
N ARG A 669 23.09 14.80 41.98
CA ARG A 669 24.38 15.45 42.21
C ARG A 669 25.50 14.42 42.01
N ILE A 670 26.26 14.56 40.92
CA ILE A 670 27.41 13.71 40.62
C ILE A 670 28.56 14.12 41.56
N THR A 671 28.58 13.54 42.78
CA THR A 671 29.67 13.76 43.75
C THR A 671 30.91 12.90 43.51
N LYS A 672 30.89 12.00 42.51
CA LYS A 672 32.05 11.25 42.00
C LYS A 672 31.88 10.96 40.50
N PRO A 673 32.94 11.03 39.68
CA PRO A 673 32.87 10.53 38.31
C PRO A 673 32.52 9.04 38.35
N GLN A 674 31.40 8.65 37.73
CA GLN A 674 31.07 7.24 37.54
C GLN A 674 32.06 6.61 36.57
N SER A 675 32.49 5.39 36.87
CA SER A 675 33.17 4.54 35.90
C SER A 675 32.24 4.30 34.71
N THR A 676 32.70 4.62 33.51
CA THR A 676 31.94 4.48 32.27
C THR A 676 31.45 3.03 32.11
N PRO A 677 30.15 2.79 31.92
CA PRO A 677 29.63 1.46 31.65
C PRO A 677 30.09 0.98 30.28
N VAL A 678 30.43 -0.31 30.20
CA VAL A 678 31.00 -0.98 29.00
C VAL A 678 29.90 -1.45 28.04
N ASP A 679 28.64 -1.04 28.24
CA ASP A 679 27.52 -1.46 27.39
C ASP A 679 27.47 -0.70 26.05
N PRO A 680 27.05 -1.35 24.95
CA PRO A 680 27.39 -0.92 23.59
C PRO A 680 26.57 0.27 23.07
N ILE A 681 25.54 0.73 23.78
CA ILE A 681 24.62 1.76 23.31
C ILE A 681 24.18 2.65 24.48
N ASP A 682 25.10 3.46 25.00
CA ASP A 682 24.66 4.61 25.77
C ASP A 682 24.21 5.73 24.82
N ARG A 683 22.89 5.92 24.70
CA ARG A 683 22.26 7.01 23.92
C ARG A 683 22.70 8.41 24.41
N SER A 684 23.22 8.53 25.63
CA SER A 684 23.73 9.79 26.17
C SER A 684 24.99 10.28 25.42
N CYS A 685 25.93 9.38 25.15
CA CYS A 685 27.19 9.67 24.44
C CYS A 685 27.00 9.98 22.95
N GLN A 686 25.98 9.41 22.29
CA GLN A 686 25.63 9.73 20.91
C GLN A 686 25.19 11.19 20.73
N LYS A 687 24.50 11.76 21.72
CA LYS A 687 24.11 13.18 21.71
C LYS A 687 25.35 14.07 21.78
N VAL A 688 26.22 13.84 22.76
CA VAL A 688 27.46 14.61 22.95
C VAL A 688 28.36 14.55 21.72
N ARG A 689 28.54 13.37 21.10
CA ARG A 689 29.35 13.21 19.88
C ARG A 689 28.84 14.07 18.71
N ASN A 690 27.52 14.13 18.50
CA ASN A 690 26.93 14.92 17.41
C ASN A 690 27.13 16.43 17.61
N TYR A 691 27.04 16.92 18.84
CA TYR A 691 27.22 18.35 19.14
C TYR A 691 28.71 18.77 19.13
N VAL A 692 29.65 17.89 19.53
CA VAL A 692 31.09 18.20 19.47
C VAL A 692 31.58 18.34 18.03
N ILE A 693 31.10 17.49 17.10
CA ILE A 693 31.39 17.62 15.66
C ILE A 693 30.88 18.95 15.10
N PHE A 694 29.71 19.41 15.56
CA PHE A 694 29.13 20.70 15.18
C PHE A 694 29.99 21.89 15.63
N CYS A 695 30.60 21.83 16.81
CA CYS A 695 31.43 22.90 17.36
C CYS A 695 32.85 22.97 16.77
N ILE A 696 33.44 21.84 16.37
CA ILE A 696 34.82 21.80 15.83
C ILE A 696 34.94 22.51 14.46
N GLY A 697 33.83 22.69 13.74
CA GLY A 697 33.81 23.34 12.42
C GLY A 697 34.03 24.85 12.40
N LYS A 698 34.08 25.54 13.54
CA LYS A 698 34.09 27.02 13.59
C LYS A 698 35.03 27.61 14.64
N GLU A 699 36.09 28.25 14.13
CA GLU A 699 36.93 29.26 14.80
C GLU A 699 37.80 28.84 16.00
N LYS A 700 39.12 28.81 15.72
CA LYS A 700 40.21 28.86 16.70
C LYS A 700 40.31 30.28 17.26
N THR A 701 39.78 30.61 18.46
CA THR A 701 40.53 31.52 19.37
C THR A 701 40.04 31.72 20.80
N VAL A 702 38.80 31.43 21.21
CA VAL A 702 38.35 31.92 22.55
C VAL A 702 38.05 30.85 23.60
N LEU A 703 38.32 29.57 23.30
CA LEU A 703 38.04 28.45 24.22
C LEU A 703 39.30 27.69 24.66
N PHE A 704 40.47 28.34 24.67
CA PHE A 704 41.76 27.62 24.75
C PHE A 704 42.12 27.09 26.14
N PHE A 705 41.59 27.61 27.24
CA PHE A 705 42.06 27.23 28.59
C PHE A 705 41.31 26.07 29.24
N THR A 706 40.02 25.88 28.95
CA THR A 706 39.22 24.79 29.54
C THR A 706 39.26 23.51 28.69
N PHE A 707 39.63 23.62 27.40
CA PHE A 707 39.70 22.49 26.47
C PHE A 707 40.94 21.60 26.64
N VAL A 708 42.04 22.09 27.22
CA VAL A 708 43.31 21.34 27.31
C VAL A 708 43.14 20.01 28.08
N PHE A 709 42.34 20.01 29.14
CA PHE A 709 42.10 18.79 29.93
C PHE A 709 41.22 17.77 29.21
N LEU A 710 40.27 18.22 28.36
CA LEU A 710 39.36 17.32 27.64
C LEU A 710 40.02 16.72 26.39
N TRP A 711 40.91 17.46 25.70
CA TRP A 711 41.64 16.95 24.54
C TRP A 711 42.63 15.86 24.91
N GLN A 712 43.33 15.95 26.05
CA GLN A 712 44.26 14.91 26.48
C GLN A 712 43.53 13.58 26.67
N ASP A 713 42.39 13.61 27.37
CA ASP A 713 41.56 12.42 27.63
C ASP A 713 40.90 11.85 26.36
N ILE A 714 40.56 12.69 25.38
CA ILE A 714 39.99 12.26 24.09
C ILE A 714 41.08 11.73 23.16
N ILE A 715 42.26 12.35 23.12
CA ILE A 715 43.42 11.93 22.32
C ILE A 715 43.97 10.60 22.85
N ASP A 716 44.07 10.43 24.17
CA ASP A 716 44.51 9.16 24.77
C ASP A 716 43.51 8.00 24.52
N ARG A 717 42.27 8.33 24.14
CA ARG A 717 41.21 7.37 23.77
C ARG A 717 41.05 7.19 22.25
N LEU A 718 41.75 7.99 21.43
CA LEU A 718 41.75 7.88 19.97
C LEU A 718 42.76 6.81 19.53
N ILE A 719 42.26 5.70 18.98
CA ILE A 719 43.12 4.65 18.41
C ILE A 719 43.41 5.00 16.95
N ILE A 720 44.65 5.38 16.66
CA ILE A 720 45.11 5.63 15.28
C ILE A 720 45.40 4.28 14.60
N LEU A 721 44.50 3.90 13.68
CA LEU A 721 44.60 2.74 12.81
C LEU A 721 45.45 3.06 11.57
N ASN A 722 46.77 3.10 11.73
CA ASN A 722 47.72 3.48 10.67
C ASN A 722 48.45 2.30 10.01
N SER A 723 48.13 1.06 10.37
CA SER A 723 48.76 -0.12 9.77
C SER A 723 47.82 -1.32 9.75
N GLU A 724 48.04 -2.18 8.76
CA GLU A 724 47.30 -3.43 8.56
C GLU A 724 47.46 -4.38 9.77
N ALA A 725 48.62 -4.37 10.42
CA ALA A 725 48.88 -5.13 11.65
C ALA A 725 47.97 -4.69 12.83
N LYS A 726 47.66 -3.39 12.96
CA LYS A 726 46.73 -2.90 13.99
C LYS A 726 45.29 -3.29 13.69
N ILE A 727 44.90 -3.29 12.41
CA ILE A 727 43.57 -3.70 11.95
C ILE A 727 43.32 -5.18 12.28
N HIS A 728 44.30 -6.05 12.05
CA HIS A 728 44.20 -7.48 12.36
C HIS A 728 44.25 -7.83 13.85
N SER A 729 44.64 -6.89 14.73
CA SER A 729 44.65 -7.09 16.19
C SER A 729 43.30 -6.82 16.85
N LEU A 730 42.32 -6.32 16.10
CA LEU A 730 40.97 -6.02 16.59
C LEU A 730 40.10 -7.29 16.59
N PHE A 731 39.34 -7.51 17.67
CA PHE A 731 38.39 -8.63 17.76
C PHE A 731 37.21 -8.51 16.77
N SER A 732 36.86 -7.28 16.36
CA SER A 732 35.87 -6.99 15.31
C SER A 732 36.22 -5.66 14.65
N TYR A 733 36.53 -5.69 13.35
CA TYR A 733 36.90 -4.50 12.57
C TYR A 733 35.74 -3.50 12.45
N GLU A 734 34.52 -4.00 12.31
CA GLU A 734 33.30 -3.19 12.11
C GLU A 734 32.95 -2.34 13.34
N GLN A 735 33.29 -2.78 14.55
CA GLN A 735 33.04 -2.03 15.79
C GLN A 735 33.97 -0.82 15.97
N SER A 736 35.09 -0.75 15.25
CA SER A 736 36.06 0.37 15.34
C SER A 736 35.58 1.66 14.64
N HIS A 737 34.57 1.57 13.76
CA HIS A 737 34.01 2.71 13.05
C HIS A 737 33.15 3.66 13.92
N ILE A 738 32.99 3.37 15.21
CA ILE A 738 32.22 4.21 16.14
C ILE A 738 33.09 5.35 16.73
N PHE A 739 34.42 5.20 16.73
CA PHE A 739 35.38 6.19 17.27
C PHE A 739 36.56 6.51 16.32
N GLY A 740 36.42 6.24 15.02
CA GLY A 740 37.42 6.60 14.03
C GLY A 740 37.08 7.92 13.32
N LEU A 741 37.84 8.98 13.59
CA LEU A 741 38.11 9.98 12.55
C LEU A 741 39.08 9.31 11.56
N ARG A 742 38.70 9.25 10.29
CA ARG A 742 39.69 9.00 9.23
C ARG A 742 40.57 10.22 9.05
#